data_AF-A0A3B9LMN8-F1
#
_entry.id   AF-A0A3B9LMN8-F1
#
_cell.length_a   1.000
_cell.length_b   1.000
_cell.length_c   1.000
_cell.angle_alpha   90.00
_cell.angle_beta   90.00
_cell.angle_gamma   90.00
#
_symmetry.space_group_name_H-M   'P 1'
#
loop_
_entity.id
_entity.type
_entity.pdbx_description
1 polymer ?
#
loop_
_entity_poly.entity_id
_entity_poly.type
_entity_poly.pdbx_seq_one_letter_code
_entity_poly.pdbx_strand_id
1 'polypeptide(L)'
;MKKFSSISFASILVLASFALLSYGQEGGVGGSAFHKNDITYSTEVVTPHVNWATTLPGGPIKSFFIPSVQYGRDMVELMQRLSLQPTTVSLDRSWDINCWGIGDYYGHEYRGDRDDFQTVYGYIEKDIVGPAHFEVMVIPGLNGWSRMTRATRDAILRRVQLGAGLVLLHPFVGDVQGHPFKGDESVGDERIWEVSPLVGVANDTVNERGYPEINQDAVTKGKWEVAQKHFITEGLPLELLPEGSIGGAFYKYRADGEVLIKSGAYPIVAAKTYGKGRVVALGYTEEGFTPQSVNPVETKIYWDYWEYQYSLLARSILWASGREADVRINELTAGAASIKLNLKSSAPRRIEIEIDGKNEFGQALASHRTTKDLVAGETLIEIPADTLRPPTGWPGGRQIFNVILRDPKSRTTLNWGAATFESPKRAMMTMAKPAVDVYKRGETLSAVLRAAGDLSGLQMRMQVADDMGRLLGVITGTARGERTLTYPLADFLGKFALVTAELVDERGAIVDQVRAKPVMVVQDARRQKEYTPLVSFGGTKHYLQDAQMRMVRGVAADTGFTWGGDVDNSLNIPRGTFGVYWYDRGPTTPEGMEQAIAEYQRQGDFEALGYLTKKELFKRTGDKKFLQRTPSFNDPRFLQTLSDIVRAAARNKARYNMDYYFVGDEGSLTSYGDAVDFDWSPGALAEFRNWLKHEYGTLPSLNKEWRTDFKNWDDVVPYTTEEARKVGSFAPWADHRTFMEVTFARAYQTARDAAIQGDSEAHIAVSGTQATNAYDGADWSRLDRVIDDFLSYDGGNQWDMHRSFAKRDAMIGFWTGYGSHGLAVQNAIWTAAIHNVLHPNIFWMYSFLDPDMTYSQSARDMGAAFKSLKFEGVGKLLMESKRLGDGIAIHYSMPSVHGASILGYHQRTRDDDDEGPKETSLSFPANRDGWVRTIKDLGLQFDFVSSEQVEQGSLASGKYKVLILPLSLALSPSEVKNIESFVQAGGVVIADAAAGLMDQHCAWQQNGTMNELFG
;
A
#
# COMPACT_ATOMS: atom_id res chain seq x y z
N MET A 1 -69.69 -41.02 4.68
CA MET A 1 -70.26 -40.53 3.40
C MET A 1 -70.88 -39.17 3.61
N LYS A 2 -70.55 -38.18 2.74
CA LYS A 2 -71.17 -36.83 2.58
C LYS A 2 -71.02 -35.89 3.81
N LYS A 3 -70.67 -34.59 3.73
CA LYS A 3 -70.55 -33.58 2.67
C LYS A 3 -69.94 -32.29 3.31
N PHE A 4 -69.12 -31.53 2.57
CA PHE A 4 -68.97 -30.03 2.54
C PHE A 4 -68.59 -29.29 3.86
N SER A 5 -67.90 -28.14 3.92
CA SER A 5 -67.67 -27.00 3.01
C SER A 5 -66.53 -26.10 3.54
N SER A 6 -66.09 -25.17 2.68
CA SER A 6 -65.53 -23.82 2.95
C SER A 6 -64.09 -23.71 3.46
N ILE A 7 -63.14 -23.67 2.51
CA ILE A 7 -61.92 -22.85 2.68
C ILE A 7 -62.31 -21.40 2.36
N SER A 8 -62.14 -20.53 3.34
CA SER A 8 -62.45 -19.10 3.25
C SER A 8 -61.52 -18.41 2.23
N PHE A 9 -62.06 -17.47 1.46
CA PHE A 9 -61.32 -16.57 0.56
C PHE A 9 -60.19 -15.81 1.31
N ALA A 10 -60.30 -15.68 2.64
CA ALA A 10 -59.27 -15.11 3.51
C ALA A 10 -57.99 -15.97 3.60
N SER A 11 -58.08 -17.30 3.46
CA SER A 11 -56.90 -18.18 3.55
C SER A 11 -56.03 -18.13 2.28
N ILE A 12 -56.63 -17.83 1.13
CA ILE A 12 -55.89 -17.63 -0.14
C ILE A 12 -55.22 -16.25 -0.15
N LEU A 13 -55.85 -15.23 0.45
CA LEU A 13 -55.21 -13.91 0.60
C LEU A 13 -54.07 -13.92 1.63
N VAL A 14 -54.14 -14.70 2.71
CA VAL A 14 -53.04 -14.80 3.69
C VAL A 14 -51.86 -15.60 3.13
N LEU A 15 -52.09 -16.66 2.35
CA LEU A 15 -51.01 -17.38 1.66
C LEU A 15 -50.38 -16.57 0.50
N ALA A 16 -51.16 -15.75 -0.21
CA ALA A 16 -50.61 -14.78 -1.17
C ALA A 16 -49.85 -13.64 -0.47
N SER A 17 -50.26 -13.24 0.74
CA SER A 17 -49.55 -12.24 1.55
C SER A 17 -48.22 -12.77 2.09
N PHE A 18 -48.14 -14.05 2.49
CA PHE A 18 -46.88 -14.67 2.92
C PHE A 18 -45.94 -15.03 1.76
N ALA A 19 -46.45 -15.30 0.55
CA ALA A 19 -45.62 -15.43 -0.65
C ALA A 19 -45.13 -14.08 -1.22
N LEU A 20 -45.87 -12.97 -0.95
CA LEU A 20 -45.44 -11.60 -1.27
C LEU A 20 -44.55 -10.97 -0.17
N LEU A 21 -44.51 -11.56 1.03
CA LEU A 21 -43.65 -11.12 2.13
C LEU A 21 -42.37 -11.96 2.28
N SER A 22 -42.16 -12.99 1.44
CA SER A 22 -40.90 -13.75 1.36
C SER A 22 -40.03 -13.41 0.14
N TYR A 23 -40.38 -12.36 -0.61
CA TYR A 23 -39.49 -11.67 -1.55
C TYR A 23 -39.04 -10.33 -0.96
N GLY A 24 -38.62 -10.34 0.29
CA GLY A 24 -37.59 -9.38 0.69
C GLY A 24 -36.33 -9.81 -0.06
N GLN A 25 -36.03 -9.15 -1.18
CA GLN A 25 -34.64 -9.13 -1.65
C GLN A 25 -33.83 -8.64 -0.45
N GLU A 26 -33.05 -9.53 0.18
CA GLU A 26 -31.87 -9.06 0.89
C GLU A 26 -31.14 -8.16 -0.10
N GLY A 27 -31.06 -6.87 0.21
CA GLY A 27 -30.32 -5.93 -0.63
C GLY A 27 -28.90 -6.43 -0.72
N GLY A 28 -28.44 -6.82 -1.92
CA GLY A 28 -27.07 -7.24 -2.11
C GLY A 28 -26.10 -6.07 -1.96
N VAL A 29 -24.83 -6.41 -1.82
CA VAL A 29 -23.74 -5.45 -1.63
C VAL A 29 -23.56 -4.59 -2.89
N GLY A 30 -23.38 -3.29 -2.72
CA GLY A 30 -23.10 -2.36 -3.82
C GLY A 30 -24.22 -2.30 -4.85
N GLY A 31 -25.49 -2.48 -4.44
CA GLY A 31 -26.65 -2.44 -5.34
C GLY A 31 -26.85 -3.71 -6.19
N SER A 32 -26.11 -4.79 -5.92
CA SER A 32 -26.30 -6.09 -6.58
C SER A 32 -27.53 -6.84 -6.05
N ALA A 33 -28.00 -7.81 -6.84
CA ALA A 33 -29.09 -8.71 -6.44
C ALA A 33 -28.61 -9.97 -5.70
N PHE A 34 -27.31 -10.07 -5.41
CA PHE A 34 -26.67 -11.22 -4.78
C PHE A 34 -25.54 -10.76 -3.86
N HIS A 35 -25.11 -11.65 -2.95
CA HIS A 35 -23.97 -11.41 -2.08
C HIS A 35 -22.64 -11.52 -2.84
N LYS A 36 -21.73 -10.58 -2.57
CA LYS A 36 -20.33 -10.61 -3.04
C LYS A 36 -19.42 -10.00 -1.98
N ASN A 37 -18.18 -10.46 -1.95
CA ASN A 37 -17.14 -9.98 -1.03
C ASN A 37 -16.59 -8.64 -1.53
N ASP A 38 -17.39 -7.58 -1.37
CA ASP A 38 -17.16 -6.24 -1.88
C ASP A 38 -17.75 -5.20 -0.92
N ILE A 39 -17.54 -3.91 -1.19
CA ILE A 39 -18.11 -2.83 -0.38
C ILE A 39 -19.39 -2.25 -0.98
N THR A 40 -20.18 -1.60 -0.13
CA THR A 40 -21.25 -0.68 -0.58
C THR A 40 -20.75 0.74 -0.38
N TYR A 41 -20.42 1.43 -1.48
CA TYR A 41 -19.87 2.79 -1.46
C TYR A 41 -20.80 3.78 -0.73
N SER A 42 -20.24 4.47 0.26
CA SER A 42 -20.92 5.47 1.07
C SER A 42 -20.48 6.90 0.72
N THR A 43 -21.39 7.87 0.88
CA THR A 43 -21.10 9.30 0.76
C THR A 43 -20.82 9.98 2.11
N GLU A 44 -20.69 9.20 3.19
CA GLU A 44 -20.49 9.68 4.56
C GLU A 44 -19.23 10.56 4.72
N VAL A 45 -18.13 10.17 4.09
CA VAL A 45 -16.92 10.99 4.05
C VAL A 45 -17.08 12.06 2.96
N VAL A 46 -17.23 13.32 3.38
CA VAL A 46 -17.44 14.46 2.47
C VAL A 46 -16.14 15.22 2.22
N THR A 47 -15.86 15.48 0.94
CA THR A 47 -14.78 16.35 0.46
C THR A 47 -15.37 17.66 -0.09
N PRO A 48 -14.60 18.77 -0.19
CA PRO A 48 -15.07 19.96 -0.88
C PRO A 48 -15.36 19.67 -2.37
N HIS A 49 -16.55 20.05 -2.84
CA HIS A 49 -16.97 19.80 -4.22
C HIS A 49 -18.01 20.82 -4.72
N VAL A 50 -18.22 20.87 -6.03
CA VAL A 50 -19.34 21.60 -6.64
C VAL A 50 -20.53 20.67 -6.80
N ASN A 51 -21.70 21.09 -6.30
CA ASN A 51 -22.96 20.35 -6.39
C ASN A 51 -23.60 20.41 -7.79
N TRP A 52 -22.88 19.94 -8.82
CA TRP A 52 -23.26 20.07 -10.23
C TRP A 52 -24.69 19.60 -10.52
N ALA A 53 -24.99 18.35 -10.21
CA ALA A 53 -26.23 17.68 -10.60
C ALA A 53 -26.72 16.67 -9.55
N THR A 54 -26.70 17.05 -8.27
CA THR A 54 -27.13 16.20 -7.13
C THR A 54 -28.63 15.86 -7.14
N THR A 55 -29.42 16.59 -7.94
CA THR A 55 -30.84 16.31 -8.20
C THR A 55 -31.12 16.40 -9.70
N LEU A 56 -31.64 15.34 -10.30
CA LEU A 56 -31.92 15.25 -11.73
C LEU A 56 -33.42 15.15 -12.04
N PRO A 57 -33.85 15.63 -13.22
CA PRO A 57 -35.18 15.32 -13.74
C PRO A 57 -35.36 13.80 -13.85
N GLY A 58 -36.41 13.24 -13.23
CA GLY A 58 -36.67 11.80 -13.21
C GLY A 58 -35.96 11.00 -12.10
N GLY A 59 -35.25 11.67 -11.18
CA GLY A 59 -34.55 11.01 -10.07
C GLY A 59 -33.16 10.48 -10.44
N PRO A 60 -32.50 9.74 -9.53
CA PRO A 60 -31.15 9.22 -9.74
C PRO A 60 -31.05 8.31 -10.97
N ILE A 61 -29.89 8.31 -11.64
CA ILE A 61 -29.62 7.44 -12.80
C ILE A 61 -29.30 6.03 -12.30
N LYS A 62 -30.00 5.02 -12.80
CA LYS A 62 -29.69 3.62 -12.55
C LYS A 62 -28.51 3.20 -13.41
N SER A 63 -27.40 2.86 -12.79
CA SER A 63 -26.12 2.75 -13.49
C SER A 63 -25.29 1.58 -13.01
N PHE A 64 -24.40 1.06 -13.84
CA PHE A 64 -23.39 0.07 -13.44
C PHE A 64 -21.99 0.67 -13.54
N PHE A 65 -21.15 0.44 -12.53
CA PHE A 65 -19.78 0.94 -12.46
C PHE A 65 -18.80 -0.16 -12.01
N ILE A 66 -17.55 -0.05 -12.49
CA ILE A 66 -16.43 -0.86 -12.02
C ILE A 66 -15.36 0.08 -11.43
N PRO A 67 -15.49 0.53 -10.17
CA PRO A 67 -14.45 1.34 -9.54
C PRO A 67 -13.19 0.53 -9.24
N SER A 68 -12.02 1.16 -9.36
CA SER A 68 -10.76 0.61 -8.83
C SER A 68 -10.83 0.51 -7.31
N VAL A 69 -10.12 -0.44 -6.71
CA VAL A 69 -10.00 -0.53 -5.26
C VAL A 69 -9.13 0.62 -4.74
N GLN A 70 -7.96 0.84 -5.35
CA GLN A 70 -7.05 1.94 -4.98
C GLN A 70 -7.69 3.34 -5.17
N TYR A 71 -8.38 3.54 -6.29
CA TYR A 71 -8.99 4.83 -6.65
C TYR A 71 -10.51 4.83 -6.50
N GLY A 72 -11.06 3.94 -5.68
CA GLY A 72 -12.51 3.79 -5.53
C GLY A 72 -13.22 5.04 -5.05
N ARG A 73 -12.47 5.96 -4.41
CA ARG A 73 -12.98 7.25 -3.97
C ARG A 73 -13.62 8.06 -5.10
N ASP A 74 -13.17 7.89 -6.34
CA ASP A 74 -13.76 8.54 -7.52
C ASP A 74 -15.24 8.22 -7.70
N MET A 75 -15.70 7.03 -7.28
CA MET A 75 -17.12 6.67 -7.28
C MET A 75 -17.91 7.59 -6.34
N VAL A 76 -17.38 7.85 -5.14
CA VAL A 76 -18.01 8.74 -4.16
C VAL A 76 -17.98 10.18 -4.64
N GLU A 77 -16.86 10.62 -5.21
CA GLU A 77 -16.73 11.96 -5.79
C GLU A 77 -17.75 12.18 -6.92
N LEU A 78 -18.05 11.16 -7.72
CA LEU A 78 -19.14 11.19 -8.69
C LEU A 78 -20.52 11.22 -8.04
N MET A 79 -20.78 10.38 -7.03
CA MET A 79 -22.07 10.34 -6.31
C MET A 79 -22.39 11.68 -5.61
N GLN A 80 -21.36 12.40 -5.16
CA GLN A 80 -21.50 13.73 -4.56
C GLN A 80 -21.75 14.84 -5.60
N ARG A 81 -21.49 14.57 -6.89
CA ARG A 81 -21.65 15.56 -7.98
C ARG A 81 -22.82 15.26 -8.90
N LEU A 82 -23.22 14.00 -9.02
CA LEU A 82 -24.26 13.51 -9.93
C LEU A 82 -25.21 12.57 -9.17
N SER A 83 -26.51 12.79 -9.35
CA SER A 83 -27.56 11.94 -8.74
C SER A 83 -27.53 10.54 -9.37
N LEU A 84 -26.94 9.58 -8.65
CA LEU A 84 -26.72 8.20 -9.10
C LEU A 84 -27.38 7.19 -8.16
N GLN A 85 -27.84 6.08 -8.73
CA GLN A 85 -28.19 4.85 -8.04
C GLN A 85 -27.33 3.73 -8.63
N PRO A 86 -26.06 3.63 -8.23
CA PRO A 86 -25.12 2.73 -8.87
C PRO A 86 -25.24 1.30 -8.34
N THR A 87 -25.08 0.33 -9.25
CA THR A 87 -24.59 -1.01 -8.93
C THR A 87 -23.08 -1.02 -9.20
N THR A 88 -22.26 -1.44 -8.24
CA THR A 88 -20.80 -1.35 -8.30
C THR A 88 -20.14 -2.70 -8.12
N VAL A 89 -19.12 -3.04 -8.91
CA VAL A 89 -18.18 -4.13 -8.58
C VAL A 89 -16.77 -3.54 -8.51
N SER A 90 -16.14 -3.56 -7.34
CA SER A 90 -14.77 -3.06 -7.21
C SER A 90 -13.80 -4.04 -7.87
N LEU A 91 -12.89 -3.53 -8.70
CA LEU A 91 -11.87 -4.31 -9.39
C LEU A 91 -10.64 -3.44 -9.61
N ASP A 92 -9.47 -3.87 -9.13
CA ASP A 92 -8.21 -3.19 -9.40
C ASP A 92 -7.44 -3.83 -10.57
N ARG A 93 -6.58 -3.04 -11.20
CA ARG A 93 -5.64 -3.53 -12.23
C ARG A 93 -4.52 -4.36 -11.59
N SER A 94 -4.08 -3.96 -10.40
CA SER A 94 -3.04 -4.66 -9.64
C SER A 94 -3.67 -5.83 -8.88
N TRP A 95 -3.15 -7.04 -9.08
CA TRP A 95 -3.72 -8.26 -8.51
C TRP A 95 -3.67 -8.27 -6.97
N ASP A 96 -2.61 -7.71 -6.38
CA ASP A 96 -2.41 -7.63 -4.92
C ASP A 96 -3.39 -6.65 -4.25
N ILE A 97 -3.62 -5.48 -4.85
CA ILE A 97 -4.66 -4.54 -4.41
C ILE A 97 -6.04 -5.18 -4.55
N ASN A 98 -6.30 -5.92 -5.62
CA ASN A 98 -7.58 -6.61 -5.76
C ASN A 98 -7.77 -7.72 -4.72
N CYS A 99 -6.70 -8.45 -4.36
CA CYS A 99 -6.70 -9.54 -3.38
C CYS A 99 -6.82 -9.07 -1.93
N TRP A 100 -6.09 -8.01 -1.58
CA TRP A 100 -5.87 -7.59 -0.18
C TRP A 100 -6.33 -6.16 0.13
N GLY A 101 -6.77 -5.40 -0.88
CA GLY A 101 -7.12 -3.98 -0.74
C GLY A 101 -8.54 -3.70 -0.24
N ILE A 102 -9.28 -4.71 0.23
CA ILE A 102 -10.53 -4.50 0.99
C ILE A 102 -10.40 -5.27 2.29
N GLY A 103 -10.24 -4.56 3.41
CA GLY A 103 -9.89 -5.16 4.71
C GLY A 103 -10.87 -6.23 5.18
N ASP A 104 -12.16 -6.01 4.97
CA ASP A 104 -13.22 -6.94 5.39
C ASP A 104 -13.23 -8.24 4.56
N TYR A 105 -12.53 -8.26 3.42
CA TYR A 105 -12.40 -9.41 2.52
C TYR A 105 -10.94 -9.63 2.11
N TYR A 106 -10.04 -9.53 3.10
CA TYR A 106 -8.60 -9.72 2.91
C TYR A 106 -8.27 -11.20 2.69
N GLY A 107 -7.91 -11.59 1.46
CA GLY A 107 -7.48 -12.96 1.16
C GLY A 107 -7.80 -13.43 -0.26
N HIS A 108 -6.97 -14.35 -0.76
CA HIS A 108 -7.06 -14.88 -2.12
C HIS A 108 -8.39 -15.61 -2.38
N GLU A 109 -8.94 -16.26 -1.35
CA GLU A 109 -10.20 -17.00 -1.40
C GLU A 109 -11.41 -16.10 -1.69
N TYR A 110 -11.32 -14.80 -1.40
CA TYR A 110 -12.45 -13.88 -1.53
C TYR A 110 -12.48 -13.17 -2.88
N ARG A 111 -11.30 -12.89 -3.46
CA ARG A 111 -11.17 -11.92 -4.56
C ARG A 111 -10.19 -12.32 -5.67
N GLY A 112 -9.45 -13.42 -5.52
CA GLY A 112 -8.50 -13.92 -6.52
C GLY A 112 -7.04 -13.70 -6.11
N ASP A 113 -6.12 -14.10 -6.99
CA ASP A 113 -4.66 -14.06 -6.77
C ASP A 113 -3.95 -13.56 -8.04
N ARG A 114 -2.62 -13.57 -8.06
CA ARG A 114 -1.82 -13.24 -9.25
C ARG A 114 -2.31 -14.03 -10.47
N ASP A 115 -2.65 -13.29 -11.52
CA ASP A 115 -3.21 -13.80 -12.79
C ASP A 115 -4.55 -14.56 -12.68
N ASP A 116 -5.23 -14.53 -11.52
CA ASP A 116 -6.56 -15.12 -11.31
C ASP A 116 -7.56 -14.05 -10.83
N PHE A 117 -8.35 -13.53 -11.76
CA PHE A 117 -9.42 -12.56 -11.51
C PHE A 117 -10.82 -13.16 -11.67
N GLN A 118 -10.95 -14.49 -11.75
CA GLN A 118 -12.21 -15.15 -12.11
C GLN A 118 -13.34 -14.80 -11.14
N THR A 119 -13.04 -14.67 -9.85
CA THR A 119 -14.02 -14.33 -8.80
C THR A 119 -14.67 -12.96 -9.05
N VAL A 120 -13.85 -11.92 -9.23
CA VAL A 120 -14.31 -10.54 -9.40
C VAL A 120 -14.94 -10.31 -10.78
N TYR A 121 -14.41 -10.91 -11.85
CA TYR A 121 -15.10 -10.93 -13.15
C TYR A 121 -16.40 -11.72 -13.12
N GLY A 122 -16.50 -12.75 -12.27
CA GLY A 122 -17.75 -13.48 -12.02
C GLY A 122 -18.82 -12.62 -11.36
N TYR A 123 -18.44 -11.68 -10.48
CA TYR A 123 -19.39 -10.70 -9.93
C TYR A 123 -19.90 -9.75 -11.02
N ILE A 124 -19.01 -9.24 -11.87
CA ILE A 124 -19.37 -8.39 -13.03
C ILE A 124 -20.34 -9.16 -13.94
N GLU A 125 -20.02 -10.42 -14.29
CA GLU A 125 -20.87 -11.25 -15.14
C GLU A 125 -22.28 -11.38 -14.57
N LYS A 126 -22.40 -11.71 -13.27
CA LYS A 126 -23.70 -11.89 -12.62
C LYS A 126 -24.56 -10.63 -12.65
N ASP A 127 -23.98 -9.45 -12.37
CA ASP A 127 -24.71 -8.19 -12.41
C ASP A 127 -25.12 -7.82 -13.86
N ILE A 128 -24.19 -7.94 -14.81
CA ILE A 128 -24.40 -7.55 -16.21
C ILE A 128 -25.33 -8.52 -16.96
N VAL A 129 -25.22 -9.83 -16.75
CA VAL A 129 -26.12 -10.83 -17.38
C VAL A 129 -27.47 -10.90 -16.66
N GLY A 130 -27.52 -10.49 -15.38
CA GLY A 130 -28.72 -10.51 -14.55
C GLY A 130 -29.86 -9.59 -15.03
N PRO A 131 -31.03 -9.64 -14.39
CA PRO A 131 -32.22 -8.92 -14.86
C PRO A 131 -32.22 -7.41 -14.54
N ALA A 132 -31.20 -6.91 -13.82
CA ALA A 132 -31.12 -5.51 -13.43
C ALA A 132 -31.12 -4.59 -14.66
N HIS A 133 -31.87 -3.49 -14.56
CA HIS A 133 -31.95 -2.48 -15.61
C HIS A 133 -30.95 -1.36 -15.34
N PHE A 134 -30.04 -1.14 -16.30
CA PHE A 134 -29.07 -0.05 -16.28
C PHE A 134 -29.38 0.92 -17.40
N GLU A 135 -29.55 2.20 -17.07
CA GLU A 135 -29.67 3.29 -18.03
C GLU A 135 -28.31 3.62 -18.66
N VAL A 136 -27.22 3.39 -17.92
CA VAL A 136 -25.84 3.59 -18.39
C VAL A 136 -24.87 2.66 -17.66
N MET A 137 -23.87 2.17 -18.37
CA MET A 137 -22.76 1.39 -17.82
C MET A 137 -21.45 2.17 -18.01
N VAL A 138 -20.62 2.25 -16.97
CA VAL A 138 -19.30 2.89 -17.03
C VAL A 138 -18.23 1.82 -16.85
N ILE A 139 -17.52 1.54 -17.94
CA ILE A 139 -16.58 0.43 -18.05
C ILE A 139 -15.17 0.98 -18.29
N PRO A 140 -14.29 0.93 -17.28
CA PRO A 140 -12.88 1.26 -17.45
C PRO A 140 -12.12 0.13 -18.13
N GLY A 141 -11.16 0.47 -18.98
CA GLY A 141 -10.15 -0.43 -19.50
C GLY A 141 -9.08 -0.65 -18.46
N LEU A 142 -9.37 -1.47 -17.45
CA LEU A 142 -8.40 -1.84 -16.42
C LEU A 142 -7.35 -2.78 -17.02
N ASN A 143 -7.69 -4.06 -17.18
CA ASN A 143 -6.82 -5.09 -17.77
C ASN A 143 -7.19 -5.41 -19.24
N GLY A 144 -8.11 -4.63 -19.82
CA GLY A 144 -8.58 -4.76 -21.21
C GLY A 144 -9.92 -5.49 -21.36
N TRP A 145 -10.60 -5.23 -22.46
CA TRP A 145 -11.95 -5.75 -22.77
C TRP A 145 -12.05 -7.26 -22.71
N SER A 146 -11.04 -7.98 -23.21
CA SER A 146 -11.03 -9.45 -23.34
C SER A 146 -10.96 -10.17 -22.00
N ARG A 147 -10.57 -9.49 -20.91
CA ARG A 147 -10.48 -10.07 -19.57
C ARG A 147 -11.84 -10.24 -18.90
N MET A 148 -12.83 -9.42 -19.29
CA MET A 148 -14.21 -9.69 -18.90
C MET A 148 -14.69 -10.98 -19.55
N THR A 149 -15.51 -11.77 -18.88
CA THR A 149 -16.01 -13.03 -19.44
C THR A 149 -16.76 -12.83 -20.76
N ARG A 150 -16.79 -13.85 -21.62
CA ARG A 150 -17.53 -13.80 -22.89
C ARG A 150 -19.00 -13.39 -22.70
N ALA A 151 -19.67 -13.96 -21.70
CA ALA A 151 -21.05 -13.65 -21.37
C ALA A 151 -21.22 -12.18 -20.96
N THR A 152 -20.29 -11.63 -20.19
CA THR A 152 -20.27 -10.21 -19.83
C THR A 152 -20.18 -9.32 -21.07
N ARG A 153 -19.22 -9.59 -21.96
CA ARG A 153 -18.99 -8.80 -23.19
C ARG A 153 -20.22 -8.84 -24.10
N ASP A 154 -20.77 -10.03 -24.32
CA ASP A 154 -21.98 -10.22 -25.14
C ASP A 154 -23.20 -9.50 -24.53
N ALA A 155 -23.35 -9.53 -23.21
CA ALA A 155 -24.44 -8.85 -22.51
C ALA A 155 -24.29 -7.31 -22.54
N ILE A 156 -23.07 -6.76 -22.40
CA ILE A 156 -22.82 -5.33 -22.58
C ILE A 156 -23.24 -4.91 -24.00
N LEU A 157 -22.73 -5.58 -25.03
CA LEU A 157 -23.06 -5.26 -26.43
C LEU A 157 -24.57 -5.32 -26.67
N ARG A 158 -25.24 -6.38 -26.20
CA ARG A 158 -26.70 -6.53 -26.32
C ARG A 158 -27.46 -5.42 -25.61
N ARG A 159 -27.09 -5.06 -24.38
CA ARG A 159 -27.76 -4.01 -23.60
C ARG A 159 -27.64 -2.65 -24.29
N VAL A 160 -26.46 -2.33 -24.82
CA VAL A 160 -26.25 -1.10 -25.58
C VAL A 160 -27.08 -1.11 -26.84
N GLN A 161 -27.08 -2.20 -27.61
CA GLN A 161 -27.93 -2.33 -28.80
C GLN A 161 -29.42 -2.10 -28.50
N LEU A 162 -29.88 -2.52 -27.31
CA LEU A 162 -31.27 -2.36 -26.87
C LEU A 162 -31.59 -0.96 -26.31
N GLY A 163 -30.60 -0.13 -25.99
CA GLY A 163 -30.80 1.27 -25.60
C GLY A 163 -30.05 1.73 -24.35
N ALA A 164 -29.34 0.86 -23.64
CA ALA A 164 -28.52 1.29 -22.50
C ALA A 164 -27.35 2.17 -22.98
N GLY A 165 -27.01 3.20 -22.21
CA GLY A 165 -25.81 4.00 -22.42
C GLY A 165 -24.54 3.25 -22.08
N LEU A 166 -23.43 3.62 -22.70
CA LEU A 166 -22.10 3.11 -22.36
C LEU A 166 -21.08 4.24 -22.31
N VAL A 167 -20.31 4.31 -21.23
CA VAL A 167 -19.14 5.17 -21.10
C VAL A 167 -17.92 4.28 -20.94
N LEU A 168 -16.96 4.41 -21.86
CA LEU A 168 -15.70 3.68 -21.86
C LEU A 168 -14.57 4.61 -21.41
N LEU A 169 -13.76 4.18 -20.45
CA LEU A 169 -12.52 4.87 -20.09
C LEU A 169 -11.36 4.03 -20.60
N HIS A 170 -10.51 4.58 -21.47
CA HIS A 170 -9.40 3.88 -22.14
C HIS A 170 -9.80 2.50 -22.70
N PRO A 171 -10.65 2.41 -23.73
CA PRO A 171 -11.03 1.12 -24.31
C PRO A 171 -9.89 0.47 -25.09
N PHE A 172 -9.45 -0.72 -24.67
CA PHE A 172 -8.50 -1.56 -25.42
C PHE A 172 -8.82 -3.05 -25.32
N VAL A 173 -8.21 -3.87 -26.18
CA VAL A 173 -8.53 -5.31 -26.30
C VAL A 173 -8.03 -6.09 -25.09
N GLY A 174 -6.81 -5.83 -24.62
CA GLY A 174 -6.16 -6.57 -23.53
C GLY A 174 -5.15 -7.60 -24.05
N ASP A 175 -4.00 -7.71 -23.37
CA ASP A 175 -2.91 -8.62 -23.75
C ASP A 175 -3.12 -10.06 -23.27
N VAL A 176 -4.12 -10.75 -23.83
CA VAL A 176 -4.40 -12.16 -23.51
C VAL A 176 -3.45 -13.14 -24.20
N GLN A 177 -2.70 -12.69 -25.22
CA GLN A 177 -1.76 -13.52 -25.96
C GLN A 177 -0.37 -13.51 -25.33
N GLY A 178 0.12 -12.34 -24.91
CA GLY A 178 1.42 -12.19 -24.26
C GLY A 178 1.40 -12.67 -22.81
N HIS A 179 0.34 -12.34 -22.06
CA HIS A 179 0.20 -12.70 -20.65
C HIS A 179 -1.25 -13.11 -20.31
N PRO A 180 -1.65 -14.36 -20.57
CA PRO A 180 -3.01 -14.83 -20.27
C PRO A 180 -3.26 -14.93 -18.76
N PHE A 181 -4.43 -14.49 -18.32
CA PHE A 181 -4.95 -14.78 -16.99
C PHE A 181 -5.68 -16.13 -17.02
N LYS A 182 -5.87 -16.71 -15.84
CA LYS A 182 -6.59 -17.97 -15.70
C LYS A 182 -8.03 -17.83 -16.19
N GLY A 183 -8.38 -18.65 -17.19
CA GLY A 183 -9.70 -18.67 -17.81
C GLY A 183 -9.85 -17.76 -19.04
N ASP A 184 -8.80 -17.08 -19.47
CA ASP A 184 -8.84 -16.26 -20.68
C ASP A 184 -8.98 -17.10 -21.96
N GLU A 185 -9.58 -16.47 -22.98
CA GLU A 185 -9.56 -16.97 -24.35
C GLU A 185 -8.17 -16.75 -24.98
N SER A 186 -7.76 -17.61 -25.91
CA SER A 186 -6.43 -17.54 -26.55
C SER A 186 -6.27 -16.39 -27.56
N VAL A 187 -7.35 -15.71 -27.90
CA VAL A 187 -7.39 -14.60 -28.85
C VAL A 187 -8.19 -13.47 -28.26
N GLY A 188 -7.67 -12.25 -28.35
CA GLY A 188 -8.36 -11.05 -27.90
C GLY A 188 -9.66 -10.78 -28.67
N ASP A 189 -10.67 -10.29 -27.98
CA ASP A 189 -11.98 -9.97 -28.56
C ASP A 189 -12.00 -8.54 -29.10
N GLU A 190 -11.78 -8.40 -30.40
CA GLU A 190 -11.73 -7.09 -31.08
C GLU A 190 -13.10 -6.39 -31.20
N ARG A 191 -14.20 -7.02 -30.77
CA ARG A 191 -15.55 -6.42 -30.86
C ARG A 191 -15.72 -5.16 -30.01
N ILE A 192 -14.78 -4.86 -29.10
CA ILE A 192 -14.72 -3.54 -28.45
C ILE A 192 -14.63 -2.39 -29.48
N TRP A 193 -13.99 -2.62 -30.63
CA TRP A 193 -13.89 -1.63 -31.70
C TRP A 193 -15.20 -1.42 -32.46
N GLU A 194 -16.11 -2.39 -32.44
CA GLU A 194 -17.45 -2.22 -33.01
C GLU A 194 -18.29 -1.23 -32.20
N VAL A 195 -18.17 -1.27 -30.86
CA VAL A 195 -18.98 -0.45 -29.95
C VAL A 195 -18.30 0.86 -29.53
N SER A 196 -16.97 0.90 -29.45
CA SER A 196 -16.22 2.09 -29.04
C SER A 196 -16.09 3.11 -30.18
N PRO A 197 -16.26 4.43 -29.92
CA PRO A 197 -15.91 5.49 -30.86
C PRO A 197 -14.41 5.83 -30.89
N LEU A 198 -13.60 5.26 -29.98
CA LEU A 198 -12.14 5.34 -29.98
C LEU A 198 -11.56 3.95 -30.26
N VAL A 199 -10.75 3.80 -31.30
CA VAL A 199 -10.31 2.50 -31.81
C VAL A 199 -8.83 2.44 -32.14
N GLY A 200 -8.27 1.22 -32.09
CA GLY A 200 -6.95 0.92 -32.64
C GLY A 200 -5.76 1.46 -31.84
N VAL A 201 -5.90 1.58 -30.53
CA VAL A 201 -4.75 1.78 -29.63
C VAL A 201 -4.03 0.45 -29.42
N ALA A 202 -2.72 0.50 -29.18
CA ALA A 202 -1.97 -0.66 -28.73
C ALA A 202 -2.36 -1.05 -27.30
N ASN A 203 -2.26 -2.34 -26.97
CA ASN A 203 -2.55 -2.82 -25.62
C ASN A 203 -1.51 -2.32 -24.62
N ASP A 204 -1.97 -2.05 -23.40
CA ASP A 204 -1.14 -2.08 -22.21
C ASP A 204 -0.76 -3.54 -21.89
N THR A 205 0.38 -3.74 -21.23
CA THR A 205 0.98 -5.05 -20.96
C THR A 205 0.90 -5.40 -19.48
N VAL A 206 1.24 -6.65 -19.15
CA VAL A 206 1.45 -7.10 -17.77
C VAL A 206 2.87 -7.64 -17.70
N ASN A 207 3.64 -7.23 -16.69
CA ASN A 207 5.00 -7.74 -16.52
C ASN A 207 5.02 -9.13 -15.89
N GLU A 208 6.19 -9.75 -15.84
CA GLU A 208 6.40 -11.09 -15.31
C GLU A 208 5.97 -11.26 -13.84
N ARG A 209 5.81 -10.15 -13.09
CA ARG A 209 5.35 -10.14 -11.70
C ARG A 209 3.82 -9.98 -11.58
N GLY A 210 3.11 -9.93 -12.71
CA GLY A 210 1.66 -9.78 -12.77
C GLY A 210 1.18 -8.32 -12.67
N TYR A 211 2.08 -7.33 -12.70
CA TYR A 211 1.68 -5.93 -12.57
C TYR A 211 1.42 -5.28 -13.95
N PRO A 212 0.39 -4.45 -14.06
CA PRO A 212 0.04 -3.77 -15.32
C PRO A 212 1.05 -2.67 -15.66
N GLU A 213 1.35 -2.52 -16.95
CA GLU A 213 2.30 -1.54 -17.48
C GLU A 213 1.65 -0.76 -18.64
N ILE A 214 1.65 0.57 -18.50
CA ILE A 214 1.15 1.47 -19.54
C ILE A 214 2.09 1.41 -20.73
N ASN A 215 1.54 1.19 -21.92
CA ASN A 215 2.27 1.22 -23.17
C ASN A 215 2.68 2.66 -23.51
N GLN A 216 3.93 3.02 -23.20
CA GLN A 216 4.44 4.37 -23.39
C GLN A 216 4.45 4.81 -24.86
N ASP A 217 4.57 3.87 -25.81
CA ASP A 217 4.50 4.18 -27.24
C ASP A 217 3.07 4.55 -27.68
N ALA A 218 2.06 4.09 -26.95
CA ALA A 218 0.66 4.43 -27.17
C ALA A 218 0.27 5.79 -26.55
N VAL A 219 1.05 6.33 -25.62
CA VAL A 219 0.71 7.56 -24.87
C VAL A 219 1.41 8.80 -25.44
N THR A 220 0.75 9.96 -25.34
CA THR A 220 1.34 11.26 -25.64
C THR A 220 0.70 12.38 -24.81
N LYS A 221 1.15 13.61 -25.01
CA LYS A 221 0.69 14.83 -24.34
C LYS A 221 0.47 15.94 -25.37
N GLY A 222 -0.48 16.83 -25.11
CA GLY A 222 -0.82 17.91 -26.03
C GLY A 222 -2.00 18.76 -25.56
N LYS A 223 -2.25 19.87 -26.24
CA LYS A 223 -3.33 20.81 -25.91
C LYS A 223 -4.68 20.24 -26.31
N TRP A 224 -5.67 20.32 -25.43
CA TRP A 224 -7.00 19.79 -25.69
C TRP A 224 -7.86 20.85 -26.38
N GLU A 225 -8.55 20.45 -27.42
CA GLU A 225 -9.37 21.33 -28.25
C GLU A 225 -10.76 20.74 -28.42
N VAL A 226 -11.78 21.58 -28.28
CA VAL A 226 -13.15 21.19 -28.63
C VAL A 226 -13.24 21.05 -30.15
N ALA A 227 -13.45 19.81 -30.62
CA ALA A 227 -13.61 19.52 -32.04
C ALA A 227 -15.03 19.81 -32.53
N GLN A 228 -16.03 19.61 -31.67
CA GLN A 228 -17.44 19.83 -32.00
C GLN A 228 -18.25 20.29 -30.79
N LYS A 229 -19.24 21.17 -31.02
CA LYS A 229 -20.23 21.55 -30.01
C LYS A 229 -21.14 20.37 -29.71
N HIS A 230 -21.15 19.94 -28.46
CA HIS A 230 -21.93 18.79 -28.00
C HIS A 230 -22.37 19.01 -26.55
N PHE A 231 -23.39 18.28 -26.05
CA PHE A 231 -23.86 18.43 -24.66
C PHE A 231 -22.71 18.22 -23.63
N ILE A 232 -21.79 17.34 -24.00
CA ILE A 232 -20.63 16.98 -23.18
C ILE A 232 -19.61 18.12 -23.10
N THR A 233 -19.47 18.92 -24.17
CA THR A 233 -18.46 19.98 -24.28
C THR A 233 -19.02 21.38 -24.07
N GLU A 234 -20.34 21.55 -24.14
CA GLU A 234 -20.98 22.85 -23.98
C GLU A 234 -20.84 23.39 -22.55
N GLY A 235 -20.42 24.65 -22.42
CA GLY A 235 -20.13 25.26 -21.13
C GLY A 235 -18.95 24.62 -20.38
N LEU A 236 -18.12 23.81 -21.02
CA LEU A 236 -16.90 23.22 -20.43
C LEU A 236 -15.64 23.94 -20.96
N PRO A 237 -15.04 24.87 -20.19
CA PRO A 237 -13.81 25.52 -20.60
C PRO A 237 -12.62 24.57 -20.40
N LEU A 238 -12.09 24.01 -21.49
CA LEU A 238 -10.97 23.05 -21.44
C LEU A 238 -9.70 23.64 -20.79
N GLU A 239 -9.53 24.95 -20.83
CA GLU A 239 -8.45 25.68 -20.16
C GLU A 239 -8.47 25.59 -18.62
N LEU A 240 -9.53 25.05 -18.01
CA LEU A 240 -9.57 24.75 -16.58
C LEU A 240 -9.09 23.33 -16.26
N LEU A 241 -8.86 22.48 -17.27
CA LEU A 241 -8.26 21.16 -17.15
C LEU A 241 -6.73 21.28 -17.31
N PRO A 242 -5.93 20.45 -16.63
CA PRO A 242 -4.50 20.35 -16.93
C PRO A 242 -4.31 19.74 -18.32
N GLU A 243 -3.68 20.48 -19.24
CA GLU A 243 -3.43 20.07 -20.62
C GLU A 243 -1.98 20.35 -21.07
N GLY A 244 -1.60 19.88 -22.26
CA GLY A 244 -0.28 20.12 -22.83
C GLY A 244 0.84 19.37 -22.11
N SER A 245 1.98 20.03 -21.88
CA SER A 245 3.09 19.42 -21.14
C SER A 245 2.84 19.32 -19.63
N ILE A 246 1.82 20.02 -19.13
CA ILE A 246 1.51 20.22 -17.71
C ILE A 246 0.77 19.00 -17.12
N GLY A 247 -0.03 18.31 -17.93
CA GLY A 247 -0.86 17.18 -17.53
C GLY A 247 -1.76 16.70 -18.67
N GLY A 248 -2.71 15.82 -18.36
CA GLY A 248 -3.70 15.36 -19.35
C GLY A 248 -3.10 14.54 -20.47
N ALA A 249 -2.23 13.58 -20.14
CA ALA A 249 -1.74 12.61 -21.12
C ALA A 249 -2.91 11.75 -21.64
N PHE A 250 -2.78 11.29 -22.87
CA PHE A 250 -3.82 10.52 -23.55
C PHE A 250 -3.21 9.55 -24.55
N TYR A 251 -4.00 8.54 -24.89
CA TYR A 251 -3.60 7.50 -25.81
C TYR A 251 -3.85 7.92 -27.27
N LYS A 252 -2.99 7.45 -28.17
CA LYS A 252 -3.00 7.72 -29.61
C LYS A 252 -4.07 6.88 -30.33
N TYR A 253 -5.34 7.20 -30.08
CA TYR A 253 -6.47 6.55 -30.73
C TYR A 253 -6.70 7.01 -32.18
N ARG A 254 -7.50 6.24 -32.92
CA ARG A 254 -8.27 6.72 -34.07
C ARG A 254 -9.74 6.85 -33.67
N ALA A 255 -10.49 7.67 -34.39
CA ALA A 255 -11.93 7.81 -34.15
C ALA A 255 -12.73 6.95 -35.13
N ASP A 256 -13.75 6.28 -34.61
CA ASP A 256 -14.86 5.68 -35.34
C ASP A 256 -16.19 6.26 -34.82
N GLY A 257 -16.30 7.59 -34.85
CA GLY A 257 -17.41 8.32 -34.26
C GLY A 257 -17.21 9.83 -34.31
N GLU A 258 -18.13 10.56 -33.68
CA GLU A 258 -18.06 12.02 -33.53
C GLU A 258 -16.98 12.38 -32.52
N VAL A 259 -15.92 13.07 -32.96
CA VAL A 259 -14.85 13.54 -32.08
C VAL A 259 -15.30 14.82 -31.38
N LEU A 260 -15.30 14.81 -30.05
CA LEU A 260 -15.74 15.93 -29.21
C LEU A 260 -14.56 16.75 -28.68
N ILE A 261 -13.51 16.05 -28.23
CA ILE A 261 -12.26 16.65 -27.75
C ILE A 261 -11.10 15.94 -28.44
N LYS A 262 -10.10 16.69 -28.90
CA LYS A 262 -8.89 16.17 -29.56
C LYS A 262 -7.63 16.94 -29.16
N SER A 263 -6.48 16.40 -29.49
CA SER A 263 -5.20 17.12 -29.50
C SER A 263 -4.46 16.81 -30.80
N GLY A 264 -4.32 17.80 -31.68
CA GLY A 264 -3.77 17.59 -33.02
C GLY A 264 -4.60 16.57 -33.80
N ALA A 265 -3.97 15.47 -34.21
CA ALA A 265 -4.63 14.38 -34.96
C ALA A 265 -5.33 13.35 -34.06
N TYR A 266 -5.09 13.36 -32.74
CA TYR A 266 -5.55 12.30 -31.85
C TYR A 266 -6.86 12.69 -31.14
N PRO A 267 -7.93 11.89 -31.28
CA PRO A 267 -9.16 12.08 -30.52
C PRO A 267 -8.96 11.65 -29.05
N ILE A 268 -9.52 12.43 -28.13
CA ILE A 268 -9.45 12.20 -26.67
C ILE A 268 -10.82 11.83 -26.13
N VAL A 269 -11.87 12.51 -26.58
CA VAL A 269 -13.26 12.15 -26.27
C VAL A 269 -14.03 12.04 -27.56
N ALA A 270 -14.70 10.91 -27.77
CA ALA A 270 -15.53 10.68 -28.93
C ALA A 270 -16.85 10.00 -28.53
N ALA A 271 -17.88 10.18 -29.34
CA ALA A 271 -19.20 9.60 -29.13
C ALA A 271 -19.74 8.95 -30.41
N LYS A 272 -20.53 7.88 -30.26
CA LYS A 272 -21.29 7.28 -31.35
C LYS A 272 -22.57 6.61 -30.86
N THR A 273 -23.36 6.10 -31.78
CA THR A 273 -24.49 5.21 -31.45
C THR A 273 -24.13 3.77 -31.79
N TYR A 274 -24.65 2.83 -31.01
CA TYR A 274 -24.52 1.40 -31.27
C TYR A 274 -25.87 0.73 -31.02
N GLY A 275 -26.57 0.37 -32.10
CA GLY A 275 -27.99 0.06 -32.04
C GLY A 275 -28.81 1.26 -31.54
N LYS A 276 -29.57 1.10 -30.45
CA LYS A 276 -30.35 2.18 -29.82
C LYS A 276 -29.58 2.93 -28.73
N GLY A 277 -28.44 2.41 -28.28
CA GLY A 277 -27.65 2.98 -27.19
C GLY A 277 -26.70 4.07 -27.67
N ARG A 278 -26.32 4.93 -26.73
CA ARG A 278 -25.34 6.00 -26.91
C ARG A 278 -24.04 5.63 -26.22
N VAL A 279 -22.93 5.73 -26.94
CA VAL A 279 -21.60 5.36 -26.44
C VAL A 279 -20.70 6.58 -26.43
N VAL A 280 -20.01 6.80 -25.31
CA VAL A 280 -18.93 7.78 -25.16
C VAL A 280 -17.65 7.03 -24.79
N ALA A 281 -16.53 7.35 -25.42
CA ALA A 281 -15.22 6.87 -24.97
C ALA A 281 -14.30 8.04 -24.65
N LEU A 282 -13.55 7.90 -23.55
CA LEU A 282 -12.56 8.85 -23.06
C LEU A 282 -11.19 8.16 -23.03
N GLY A 283 -10.25 8.65 -23.84
CA GLY A 283 -8.93 8.03 -24.07
C GLY A 283 -7.77 8.73 -23.36
N TYR A 284 -8.01 9.40 -22.23
CA TYR A 284 -6.93 9.93 -21.38
C TYR A 284 -6.28 8.82 -20.56
N THR A 285 -5.06 9.05 -20.06
CA THR A 285 -4.47 8.18 -19.02
C THR A 285 -5.16 8.43 -17.69
N GLU A 286 -5.79 7.40 -17.15
CA GLU A 286 -6.65 7.49 -15.97
C GLU A 286 -5.94 7.17 -14.64
N GLU A 287 -6.36 7.87 -13.59
CA GLU A 287 -6.22 7.48 -12.18
C GLU A 287 -7.64 7.27 -11.64
N GLY A 288 -8.11 6.02 -11.62
CA GLY A 288 -9.50 5.71 -11.32
C GLY A 288 -10.42 6.06 -12.49
N PHE A 289 -11.36 6.99 -12.28
CA PHE A 289 -12.30 7.46 -13.29
C PHE A 289 -11.92 8.80 -13.93
N THR A 290 -10.92 9.50 -13.41
CA THR A 290 -10.49 10.81 -13.92
C THR A 290 -9.11 10.73 -14.57
N PRO A 291 -8.70 11.72 -15.38
CA PRO A 291 -7.31 11.83 -15.81
C PRO A 291 -6.35 11.92 -14.63
N GLN A 292 -5.09 11.57 -14.87
CA GLN A 292 -3.99 11.70 -13.90
C GLN A 292 -3.96 13.06 -13.21
N SER A 293 -3.79 13.05 -11.89
CA SER A 293 -3.64 14.27 -11.09
C SER A 293 -2.29 14.96 -11.39
N VAL A 294 -2.27 16.29 -11.24
CA VAL A 294 -1.05 17.10 -11.44
C VAL A 294 -0.48 17.61 -10.12
N ASN A 295 0.81 17.89 -10.08
CA ASN A 295 1.43 18.54 -8.92
C ASN A 295 1.12 20.06 -8.93
N PRO A 296 0.32 20.59 -7.99
CA PRO A 296 -0.08 22.00 -8.00
C PRO A 296 1.11 22.97 -7.82
N VAL A 297 2.20 22.53 -7.17
CA VAL A 297 3.41 23.36 -6.99
C VAL A 297 4.15 23.55 -8.30
N GLU A 298 4.32 22.48 -9.07
CA GLU A 298 5.09 22.50 -10.33
C GLU A 298 4.29 23.14 -11.46
N THR A 299 2.98 22.89 -11.49
CA THR A 299 2.08 23.37 -12.54
C THR A 299 1.52 24.78 -12.28
N LYS A 300 1.56 25.25 -11.03
CA LYS A 300 0.90 26.48 -10.55
C LYS A 300 -0.62 26.50 -10.82
N ILE A 301 -1.22 25.33 -10.97
CA ILE A 301 -2.67 25.17 -11.01
C ILE A 301 -3.16 25.06 -9.57
N TYR A 302 -3.77 26.14 -9.07
CA TYR A 302 -4.25 26.22 -7.68
C TYR A 302 -5.78 26.20 -7.56
N TRP A 303 -6.50 26.20 -8.68
CA TRP A 303 -7.94 26.01 -8.70
C TRP A 303 -8.30 24.53 -8.70
N ASP A 304 -9.53 24.23 -8.33
CA ASP A 304 -10.08 22.88 -8.24
C ASP A 304 -10.35 22.28 -9.63
N TYR A 305 -9.28 22.03 -10.39
CA TYR A 305 -9.35 21.56 -11.78
C TYR A 305 -10.09 20.22 -11.91
N TRP A 306 -10.04 19.39 -10.87
CA TRP A 306 -10.72 18.10 -10.81
C TRP A 306 -12.24 18.24 -10.89
N GLU A 307 -12.82 19.38 -10.48
CA GLU A 307 -14.26 19.64 -10.64
C GLU A 307 -14.70 19.57 -12.10
N TYR A 308 -13.82 19.99 -13.02
CA TYR A 308 -14.09 19.98 -14.46
C TYR A 308 -13.81 18.61 -15.07
N GLN A 309 -12.91 17.81 -14.49
CA GLN A 309 -12.74 16.40 -14.84
C GLN A 309 -14.00 15.59 -14.49
N TYR A 310 -14.51 15.76 -13.26
CA TYR A 310 -15.77 15.13 -12.84
C TYR A 310 -16.98 15.67 -13.62
N SER A 311 -17.00 16.96 -13.94
CA SER A 311 -18.03 17.55 -14.81
C SER A 311 -18.05 16.90 -16.20
N LEU A 312 -16.88 16.72 -16.82
CA LEU A 312 -16.76 16.03 -18.13
C LEU A 312 -17.30 14.61 -18.07
N LEU A 313 -16.94 13.85 -17.03
CA LEU A 313 -17.44 12.48 -16.85
C LEU A 313 -18.94 12.45 -16.54
N ALA A 314 -19.42 13.30 -15.64
CA ALA A 314 -20.84 13.40 -15.29
C ALA A 314 -21.71 13.75 -16.50
N ARG A 315 -21.26 14.65 -17.37
CA ARG A 315 -21.94 14.96 -18.64
C ARG A 315 -21.94 13.78 -19.61
N SER A 316 -20.85 13.04 -19.68
CA SER A 316 -20.73 11.85 -20.52
C SER A 316 -21.75 10.78 -20.08
N ILE A 317 -21.87 10.55 -18.77
CA ILE A 317 -22.86 9.64 -18.16
C ILE A 317 -24.29 10.12 -18.42
N LEU A 318 -24.55 11.41 -18.20
CA LEU A 318 -25.88 11.99 -18.38
C LEU A 318 -26.36 11.93 -19.84
N TRP A 319 -25.46 12.19 -20.79
CA TRP A 319 -25.77 12.08 -22.22
C TRP A 319 -25.91 10.63 -22.70
N ALA A 320 -25.04 9.74 -22.25
CA ALA A 320 -25.09 8.33 -22.61
C ALA A 320 -26.38 7.65 -22.10
N SER A 321 -26.85 8.04 -20.92
CA SER A 321 -28.14 7.58 -20.37
C SER A 321 -29.38 8.19 -21.04
N GLY A 322 -29.22 9.22 -21.89
CA GLY A 322 -30.35 9.92 -22.50
C GLY A 322 -31.16 10.76 -21.52
N ARG A 323 -30.54 11.15 -20.40
CA ARG A 323 -31.19 11.86 -19.29
C ARG A 323 -30.85 13.35 -19.27
N GLU A 324 -30.11 13.85 -20.26
CA GLU A 324 -29.86 15.29 -20.42
C GLU A 324 -31.18 16.07 -20.57
N ALA A 325 -31.28 17.24 -19.95
CA ALA A 325 -32.44 18.10 -20.16
C ALA A 325 -32.33 18.85 -21.48
N ASP A 326 -33.48 19.31 -21.97
CA ASP A 326 -33.59 20.07 -23.22
C ASP A 326 -33.06 21.52 -23.14
N VAL A 327 -32.59 21.98 -21.97
CA VAL A 327 -31.92 23.28 -21.84
C VAL A 327 -30.45 23.14 -22.22
N ARG A 328 -30.04 23.75 -23.33
CA ARG A 328 -28.67 23.69 -23.88
C ARG A 328 -27.94 25.00 -23.70
N ILE A 329 -26.63 24.94 -23.50
CA ILE A 329 -25.75 26.11 -23.38
C ILE A 329 -25.03 26.32 -24.71
N ASN A 330 -25.56 27.18 -25.58
CA ASN A 330 -24.93 27.43 -26.88
C ASN A 330 -23.64 28.25 -26.76
N GLU A 331 -23.61 29.13 -25.75
CA GLU A 331 -22.47 29.96 -25.39
C GLU A 331 -22.53 30.32 -23.90
N LEU A 332 -21.39 30.24 -23.22
CA LEU A 332 -21.20 30.69 -21.84
C LEU A 332 -19.85 31.39 -21.78
N THR A 333 -19.86 32.71 -21.68
CA THR A 333 -18.65 33.54 -21.65
C THR A 333 -18.70 34.50 -20.47
N ALA A 334 -17.54 34.78 -19.88
CA ALA A 334 -17.39 35.78 -18.84
C ALA A 334 -16.48 36.90 -19.34
N GLY A 335 -16.72 38.10 -18.83
CA GLY A 335 -15.84 39.25 -19.04
C GLY A 335 -15.99 40.24 -17.89
N ALA A 336 -15.16 41.28 -17.89
CA ALA A 336 -15.12 42.26 -16.80
C ALA A 336 -16.45 43.02 -16.59
N ALA A 337 -17.32 43.07 -17.60
CA ALA A 337 -18.59 43.80 -17.59
C ALA A 337 -19.82 42.91 -17.35
N SER A 338 -19.85 41.69 -17.90
CA SER A 338 -20.98 40.76 -17.73
C SER A 338 -20.58 39.32 -17.94
N ILE A 339 -21.40 38.41 -17.39
CA ILE A 339 -21.44 37.00 -17.79
C ILE A 339 -22.59 36.84 -18.79
N LYS A 340 -22.29 36.28 -19.96
CA LYS A 340 -23.26 36.06 -21.03
C LYS A 340 -23.58 34.58 -21.15
N LEU A 341 -24.87 34.28 -21.14
CA LEU A 341 -25.40 32.94 -21.37
C LEU A 341 -26.32 32.99 -22.58
N ASN A 342 -25.96 32.30 -23.66
CA ASN A 342 -26.90 32.00 -24.73
C ASN A 342 -27.46 30.60 -24.51
N LEU A 343 -28.71 30.54 -24.05
CA LEU A 343 -29.39 29.29 -23.72
C LEU A 343 -30.39 28.93 -24.82
N LYS A 344 -30.45 27.66 -25.17
CA LYS A 344 -31.47 27.12 -26.08
C LYS A 344 -32.42 26.18 -25.35
N SER A 345 -33.71 26.34 -25.60
CA SER A 345 -34.78 25.48 -25.05
C SER A 345 -35.78 25.15 -26.15
N SER A 346 -36.31 23.92 -26.21
CA SER A 346 -37.35 23.55 -27.19
C SER A 346 -38.72 24.15 -26.85
N ALA A 347 -38.96 24.47 -25.57
CA ALA A 347 -40.21 25.02 -25.09
C ALA A 347 -39.98 26.20 -24.12
N PRO A 348 -40.95 27.13 -24.00
CA PRO A 348 -40.87 28.19 -23.01
C PRO A 348 -40.87 27.62 -21.59
N ARG A 349 -39.95 28.07 -20.75
CA ARG A 349 -39.87 27.61 -19.36
C ARG A 349 -39.15 28.59 -18.46
N ARG A 350 -39.49 28.56 -17.17
CA ARG A 350 -38.78 29.33 -16.15
C ARG A 350 -37.60 28.53 -15.60
N ILE A 351 -36.45 29.18 -15.48
CA ILE A 351 -35.24 28.61 -14.90
C ILE A 351 -34.71 29.52 -13.77
N GLU A 352 -33.99 28.91 -12.83
CA GLU A 352 -33.10 29.63 -11.91
C GLU A 352 -31.65 29.46 -12.38
N ILE A 353 -30.89 30.54 -12.36
CA ILE A 353 -29.46 30.58 -12.64
C ILE A 353 -28.74 30.85 -11.33
N GLU A 354 -27.87 29.92 -10.94
CA GLU A 354 -26.95 30.07 -9.80
C GLU A 354 -25.54 30.26 -10.36
N ILE A 355 -24.84 31.29 -9.88
CA ILE A 355 -23.46 31.57 -10.24
C ILE A 355 -22.64 31.71 -8.97
N ASP A 356 -21.60 30.88 -8.86
CA ASP A 356 -20.60 30.96 -7.81
C ASP A 356 -19.24 31.30 -8.43
N GLY A 357 -18.68 32.44 -8.03
CA GLY A 357 -17.40 32.93 -8.51
C GLY A 357 -16.25 32.59 -7.57
N LYS A 358 -15.08 32.27 -8.11
CA LYS A 358 -13.81 32.18 -7.40
C LYS A 358 -12.66 32.68 -8.27
N ASN A 359 -11.57 33.14 -7.66
CA ASN A 359 -10.34 33.38 -8.42
C ASN A 359 -9.51 32.08 -8.57
N GLU A 360 -8.42 32.15 -9.32
CA GLU A 360 -7.50 31.04 -9.58
C GLU A 360 -6.82 30.44 -8.33
N PHE A 361 -6.87 31.15 -7.20
CA PHE A 361 -6.35 30.70 -5.90
C PHE A 361 -7.44 30.11 -4.98
N GLY A 362 -8.69 30.02 -5.46
CA GLY A 362 -9.82 29.51 -4.70
C GLY A 362 -10.48 30.52 -3.77
N GLN A 363 -10.11 31.81 -3.80
CA GLN A 363 -10.81 32.82 -3.02
C GLN A 363 -12.20 33.06 -3.61
N ALA A 364 -13.22 32.95 -2.75
CA ALA A 364 -14.61 33.19 -3.13
C ALA A 364 -14.81 34.64 -3.60
N LEU A 365 -15.50 34.79 -4.73
CA LEU A 365 -16.09 36.04 -5.20
C LEU A 365 -17.55 36.08 -4.74
N ALA A 366 -18.29 37.15 -5.09
CA ALA A 366 -19.72 37.17 -4.80
C ALA A 366 -20.45 36.11 -5.63
N SER A 367 -21.54 35.57 -5.08
CA SER A 367 -22.45 34.67 -5.79
C SER A 367 -23.69 35.42 -6.26
N HIS A 368 -24.31 34.93 -7.33
CA HIS A 368 -25.51 35.51 -7.90
C HIS A 368 -26.56 34.45 -8.14
N ARG A 369 -27.82 34.78 -7.81
CA ARG A 369 -28.98 33.93 -8.10
C ARG A 369 -30.06 34.77 -8.75
N THR A 370 -30.58 34.31 -9.88
CA THR A 370 -31.65 34.99 -10.58
C THR A 370 -32.60 34.01 -11.26
N THR A 371 -33.85 34.40 -11.44
CA THR A 371 -34.84 33.64 -12.20
C THR A 371 -35.07 34.30 -13.54
N LYS A 372 -35.09 33.51 -14.61
CA LYS A 372 -35.31 33.98 -15.99
C LYS A 372 -36.31 33.07 -16.70
N ASP A 373 -37.07 33.67 -17.60
CA ASP A 373 -38.02 32.95 -18.46
C ASP A 373 -37.35 32.75 -19.83
N LEU A 374 -37.20 31.48 -20.25
CA LEU A 374 -36.69 31.10 -21.56
C LEU A 374 -37.85 31.06 -22.56
N VAL A 375 -37.58 31.46 -23.80
CA VAL A 375 -38.47 31.22 -24.94
C VAL A 375 -38.12 29.89 -25.61
N ALA A 376 -39.03 29.39 -26.47
CA ALA A 376 -38.64 28.35 -27.42
C ALA A 376 -37.62 28.94 -28.42
N GLY A 377 -36.50 28.25 -28.64
CA GLY A 377 -35.36 28.79 -29.39
C GLY A 377 -34.26 29.30 -28.48
N GLU A 378 -33.57 30.36 -28.89
CA GLU A 378 -32.45 30.96 -28.16
C GLU A 378 -32.89 32.10 -27.25
N THR A 379 -32.28 32.20 -26.08
CA THR A 379 -32.45 33.30 -25.12
C THR A 379 -31.08 33.76 -24.66
N LEU A 380 -30.73 35.01 -24.98
CA LEU A 380 -29.54 35.66 -24.45
C LEU A 380 -29.84 36.27 -23.08
N ILE A 381 -29.03 35.89 -22.08
CA ILE A 381 -29.11 36.40 -20.73
C ILE A 381 -27.76 37.03 -20.38
N GLU A 382 -27.78 38.31 -20.01
CA GLU A 382 -26.60 39.00 -19.50
C GLU A 382 -26.78 39.27 -18.01
N ILE A 383 -25.81 38.80 -17.23
CA ILE A 383 -25.73 39.06 -15.79
C ILE A 383 -24.64 40.11 -15.57
N PRO A 384 -24.98 41.31 -15.07
CA PRO A 384 -24.00 42.37 -14.84
C PRO A 384 -22.93 41.90 -13.86
N ALA A 385 -21.67 42.05 -14.25
CA ALA A 385 -20.57 41.50 -13.46
C ALA A 385 -20.37 42.27 -12.14
N ASP A 386 -20.93 43.48 -11.99
CA ASP A 386 -21.01 44.23 -10.73
C ASP A 386 -21.72 43.44 -9.61
N THR A 387 -22.57 42.48 -9.95
CA THR A 387 -23.24 41.59 -8.97
C THR A 387 -22.31 40.51 -8.41
N LEU A 388 -21.22 40.22 -9.11
CA LEU A 388 -20.24 39.17 -8.80
C LEU A 388 -18.87 39.75 -8.41
N ARG A 389 -18.61 41.00 -8.81
CA ARG A 389 -17.37 41.71 -8.58
C ARG A 389 -17.24 42.09 -7.11
N PRO A 390 -16.12 41.78 -6.46
CA PRO A 390 -15.84 42.32 -5.13
C PRO A 390 -15.87 43.87 -5.12
N PRO A 391 -16.19 44.51 -3.98
CA PRO A 391 -16.15 45.97 -3.85
C PRO A 391 -14.75 46.58 -4.13
N THR A 392 -13.71 45.76 -4.14
CA THR A 392 -12.32 46.12 -4.43
C THR A 392 -11.99 46.12 -5.93
N GLY A 393 -12.91 45.71 -6.79
CA GLY A 393 -12.65 45.45 -8.21
C GLY A 393 -12.30 43.99 -8.47
N TRP A 394 -11.92 43.68 -9.71
CA TRP A 394 -11.49 42.34 -10.08
C TRP A 394 -10.09 42.04 -9.54
N PRO A 395 -9.88 40.91 -8.85
CA PRO A 395 -8.54 40.42 -8.57
C PRO A 395 -7.77 40.21 -9.87
N GLY A 396 -6.44 40.38 -9.83
CA GLY A 396 -5.58 40.01 -10.95
C GLY A 396 -5.61 38.50 -11.20
N GLY A 397 -5.38 38.08 -12.44
CA GLY A 397 -5.39 36.68 -12.84
C GLY A 397 -6.78 36.17 -13.21
N ARG A 398 -6.93 34.84 -13.24
CA ARG A 398 -8.14 34.20 -13.72
C ARG A 398 -9.26 34.23 -12.70
N GLN A 399 -10.42 34.66 -13.18
CA GLN A 399 -11.71 34.58 -12.48
C GLN A 399 -12.49 33.42 -13.09
N ILE A 400 -13.11 32.60 -12.24
CA ILE A 400 -13.79 31.36 -12.59
C ILE A 400 -15.20 31.43 -12.04
N PHE A 401 -16.20 31.23 -12.90
CA PHE A 401 -17.61 31.29 -12.55
C PHE A 401 -18.28 29.97 -12.88
N ASN A 402 -18.65 29.24 -11.84
CA ASN A 402 -19.46 28.03 -11.98
C ASN A 402 -20.92 28.43 -12.12
N VAL A 403 -21.58 27.93 -13.15
CA VAL A 403 -22.98 28.23 -13.47
C VAL A 403 -23.80 26.96 -13.36
N ILE A 404 -24.90 26.99 -12.61
CA ILE A 404 -25.86 25.90 -12.52
C ILE A 404 -27.23 26.42 -12.91
N LEU A 405 -27.88 25.75 -13.87
CA LEU A 405 -29.24 26.03 -14.31
C LEU A 405 -30.18 25.04 -13.63
N ARG A 406 -31.14 25.54 -12.84
CA ARG A 406 -32.10 24.71 -12.11
C ARG A 406 -33.54 24.98 -12.54
N ASP A 407 -34.38 23.97 -12.37
CA ASP A 407 -35.81 24.20 -12.29
C ASP A 407 -36.13 24.84 -10.92
N PRO A 408 -36.79 26.00 -10.87
CA PRO A 408 -37.01 26.73 -9.62
C PRO A 408 -37.95 26.00 -8.65
N LYS A 409 -38.82 25.10 -9.16
CA LYS A 409 -39.80 24.38 -8.33
C LYS A 409 -39.22 23.08 -7.80
N SER A 410 -38.69 22.24 -8.68
CA SER A 410 -38.18 20.92 -8.29
C SER A 410 -36.73 20.95 -7.80
N ARG A 411 -36.01 22.06 -8.02
CA ARG A 411 -34.57 22.23 -7.77
C ARG A 411 -33.66 21.35 -8.63
N THR A 412 -34.22 20.58 -9.56
CA THR A 412 -33.46 19.69 -10.44
C THR A 412 -32.53 20.48 -11.35
N THR A 413 -31.29 20.01 -11.51
CA THR A 413 -30.33 20.58 -12.45
C THR A 413 -30.78 20.29 -13.88
N LEU A 414 -30.91 21.35 -14.69
CA LEU A 414 -31.23 21.28 -16.11
C LEU A 414 -29.96 21.24 -16.97
N ASN A 415 -28.96 22.04 -16.61
CA ASN A 415 -27.61 22.02 -17.19
C ASN A 415 -26.66 22.78 -16.25
N TRP A 416 -25.36 22.73 -16.50
CA TRP A 416 -24.37 23.50 -15.75
C TRP A 416 -23.23 23.95 -16.67
N GLY A 417 -22.20 24.59 -16.15
CA GLY A 417 -21.02 24.93 -16.92
C GLY A 417 -20.09 25.83 -16.12
N ALA A 418 -19.02 26.28 -16.75
CA ALA A 418 -18.17 27.31 -16.21
C ALA A 418 -17.76 28.31 -17.29
N ALA A 419 -17.49 29.53 -16.88
CA ALA A 419 -16.83 30.54 -17.69
C ALA A 419 -15.66 31.13 -16.91
N THR A 420 -14.68 31.59 -17.67
CA THR A 420 -13.49 32.24 -17.14
C THR A 420 -13.27 33.56 -17.84
N PHE A 421 -12.58 34.48 -17.16
CA PHE A 421 -11.88 35.57 -17.82
C PHE A 421 -10.66 35.96 -17.00
N GLU A 422 -9.67 36.55 -17.65
CA GLU A 422 -8.45 37.01 -17.00
C GLU A 422 -8.45 38.52 -16.84
N SER A 423 -8.10 38.99 -15.65
CA SER A 423 -7.82 40.40 -15.37
C SER A 423 -6.31 40.62 -15.30
N PRO A 424 -5.77 41.74 -15.82
CA PRO A 424 -4.34 42.01 -15.77
C PRO A 424 -3.80 41.98 -14.34
N LYS A 425 -2.70 41.25 -14.13
CA LYS A 425 -1.95 41.29 -12.86
C LYS A 425 -1.07 42.54 -12.85
N ARG A 426 -1.29 43.44 -11.88
CA ARG A 426 -0.41 44.61 -11.69
C ARG A 426 1.00 44.23 -11.21
N ALA A 427 1.09 43.12 -10.48
CA ALA A 427 2.31 42.53 -9.99
C ALA A 427 2.13 41.02 -9.82
N MET A 428 3.24 40.29 -9.78
CA MET A 428 3.25 38.83 -9.69
C MET A 428 4.31 38.32 -8.72
N MET A 429 4.00 37.23 -8.04
CA MET A 429 4.95 36.42 -7.27
C MET A 429 5.74 35.55 -8.24
N THR A 430 7.06 35.73 -8.27
CA THR A 430 7.94 34.99 -9.17
C THR A 430 8.60 33.78 -8.50
N MET A 431 8.73 33.81 -7.16
CA MET A 431 9.36 32.72 -6.41
C MET A 431 8.92 32.71 -4.95
N ALA A 432 8.73 31.50 -4.43
CA ALA A 432 8.73 31.18 -3.01
C ALA A 432 9.76 30.07 -2.79
N LYS A 433 10.88 30.38 -2.13
CA LYS A 433 11.96 29.42 -1.93
C LYS A 433 12.36 29.35 -0.45
N PRO A 434 11.96 28.29 0.28
CA PRO A 434 12.52 27.95 1.57
C PRO A 434 14.05 27.83 1.49
N ALA A 435 14.76 28.23 2.53
CA ALA A 435 16.22 28.24 2.55
C ALA A 435 16.80 26.82 2.44
N VAL A 436 16.12 25.85 3.04
CA VAL A 436 16.42 24.41 2.99
C VAL A 436 15.13 23.62 2.78
N ASP A 437 15.25 22.37 2.36
CA ASP A 437 14.15 21.42 2.12
C ASP A 437 13.77 20.59 3.36
N VAL A 438 14.62 20.60 4.39
CA VAL A 438 14.40 19.91 5.67
C VAL A 438 14.74 20.86 6.82
N TYR A 439 13.82 21.00 7.78
CA TYR A 439 14.05 21.67 9.07
C TYR A 439 13.83 20.70 10.22
N LYS A 440 14.48 20.95 11.36
CA LYS A 440 14.13 20.33 12.63
C LYS A 440 13.01 21.12 13.34
N ARG A 441 12.18 20.42 14.11
CA ARG A 441 11.18 21.07 14.99
C ARG A 441 11.88 22.09 15.91
N GLY A 442 11.25 23.25 16.09
CA GLY A 442 11.83 24.37 16.84
C GLY A 442 12.77 25.28 16.04
N GLU A 443 13.27 24.86 14.87
CA GLU A 443 14.06 25.75 14.02
C GLU A 443 13.20 26.88 13.41
N THR A 444 13.87 27.93 12.93
CA THR A 444 13.20 29.02 12.23
C THR A 444 13.22 28.76 10.73
N LEU A 445 12.03 28.49 10.18
CA LEU A 445 11.82 28.46 8.74
C LEU A 445 12.15 29.83 8.16
N SER A 446 12.90 29.86 7.06
CA SER A 446 13.22 31.08 6.32
C SER A 446 12.90 30.86 4.85
N ALA A 447 12.18 31.78 4.22
CA ALA A 447 11.87 31.70 2.81
C ALA A 447 12.15 33.03 2.11
N VAL A 448 12.79 32.94 0.95
CA VAL A 448 12.99 34.06 0.03
C VAL A 448 11.78 34.15 -0.88
N LEU A 449 11.11 35.31 -0.82
CA LEU A 449 10.00 35.68 -1.67
C LEU A 449 10.49 36.67 -2.72
N ARG A 450 10.12 36.46 -3.99
CA ARG A 450 10.38 37.43 -5.07
C ARG A 450 9.10 37.80 -5.78
N ALA A 451 9.02 39.06 -6.16
CA ALA A 451 7.94 39.57 -6.99
C ALA A 451 8.45 40.55 -8.05
N ALA A 452 7.63 40.75 -9.08
CA ALA A 452 7.88 41.70 -10.15
C ALA A 452 6.60 42.47 -10.51
N GLY A 453 6.73 43.60 -11.20
CA GLY A 453 5.62 44.49 -11.58
C GLY A 453 5.48 45.70 -10.64
N ASP A 454 4.28 46.28 -10.57
CA ASP A 454 3.98 47.44 -9.70
C ASP A 454 3.63 46.98 -8.27
N LEU A 455 4.63 47.05 -7.41
CA LEU A 455 4.55 46.64 -6.01
C LEU A 455 4.07 47.77 -5.08
N SER A 456 3.81 48.96 -5.61
CA SER A 456 3.43 50.13 -4.82
C SER A 456 2.12 49.85 -4.07
N GLY A 457 2.10 50.08 -2.75
CA GLY A 457 0.92 49.82 -1.91
C GLY A 457 0.58 48.33 -1.69
N LEU A 458 1.42 47.38 -2.14
CA LEU A 458 1.26 45.95 -1.86
C LEU A 458 2.04 45.52 -0.62
N GLN A 459 1.61 44.41 -0.04
CA GLN A 459 2.37 43.67 0.95
C GLN A 459 2.73 42.28 0.42
N MET A 460 3.93 41.81 0.75
CA MET A 460 4.33 40.42 0.60
C MET A 460 3.98 39.66 1.87
N ARG A 461 3.27 38.55 1.71
CA ARG A 461 2.78 37.71 2.79
C ARG A 461 3.30 36.29 2.62
N MET A 462 3.88 35.72 3.67
CA MET A 462 4.23 34.32 3.78
C MET A 462 3.25 33.64 4.72
N GLN A 463 2.49 32.68 4.22
CA GLN A 463 1.71 31.76 5.03
C GLN A 463 2.51 30.48 5.25
N VAL A 464 2.49 29.99 6.48
CA VAL A 464 3.05 28.69 6.86
C VAL A 464 1.92 27.85 7.44
N ALA A 465 1.63 26.72 6.80
CA ALA A 465 0.68 25.72 7.29
C ALA A 465 1.36 24.36 7.46
N ASP A 466 0.72 23.43 8.16
CA ASP A 466 1.15 22.03 8.18
C ASP A 466 0.23 21.11 7.36
N ASP A 467 0.67 19.88 7.13
CA ASP A 467 -0.09 18.77 6.55
C ASP A 467 -1.13 18.15 7.51
N MET A 468 -1.48 18.88 8.58
CA MET A 468 -2.69 18.66 9.36
C MET A 468 -3.79 19.67 8.99
N GLY A 469 -3.54 20.53 8.00
CA GLY A 469 -4.46 21.58 7.55
C GLY A 469 -4.48 22.80 8.48
N ARG A 470 -3.52 22.92 9.41
CA ARG A 470 -3.47 24.06 10.34
C ARG A 470 -2.64 25.19 9.73
N LEU A 471 -3.23 26.38 9.63
CA LEU A 471 -2.48 27.60 9.34
C LEU A 471 -1.74 28.02 10.62
N LEU A 472 -0.41 27.92 10.61
CA LEU A 472 0.45 28.16 11.78
C LEU A 472 0.81 29.64 11.90
N GLY A 473 1.03 30.32 10.78
CA GLY A 473 1.43 31.72 10.80
C GLY A 473 1.25 32.44 9.48
N VAL A 474 1.06 33.76 9.59
CA VAL A 474 0.97 34.69 8.46
C VAL A 474 1.91 35.85 8.75
N ILE A 475 2.96 35.98 7.93
CA ILE A 475 4.03 36.94 8.13
C ILE A 475 3.98 37.91 6.97
N THR A 476 3.90 39.20 7.28
CA THR A 476 3.66 40.22 6.27
C THR A 476 4.73 41.31 6.33
N GLY A 477 5.12 41.83 5.18
CA GLY A 477 5.93 43.02 5.08
C GLY A 477 5.66 43.78 3.78
N THR A 478 6.04 45.06 3.72
CA THR A 478 5.92 45.86 2.50
C THR A 478 6.52 45.15 1.29
N ALA A 479 5.78 45.13 0.17
CA ALA A 479 6.26 44.49 -1.05
C ALA A 479 7.46 45.25 -1.66
N ARG A 480 8.43 44.50 -2.16
CA ARG A 480 9.62 44.95 -2.89
C ARG A 480 10.16 43.79 -3.74
N GLY A 481 11.12 43.99 -4.63
CA GLY A 481 11.55 42.93 -5.56
C GLY A 481 11.93 41.59 -4.91
N GLU A 482 12.58 41.63 -3.74
CA GLU A 482 12.93 40.44 -2.95
C GLU A 482 12.76 40.71 -1.46
N ARG A 483 12.22 39.73 -0.73
CA ARG A 483 12.13 39.78 0.74
C ARG A 483 12.30 38.39 1.33
N THR A 484 13.11 38.29 2.37
CA THR A 484 13.18 37.10 3.22
C THR A 484 12.23 37.28 4.38
N LEU A 485 11.37 36.29 4.60
CA LEU A 485 10.47 36.21 5.76
C LEU A 485 10.78 34.92 6.53
N THR A 486 10.55 34.96 7.83
CA THR A 486 10.87 33.85 8.73
C THR A 486 9.70 33.50 9.65
N TYR A 487 9.64 32.24 10.08
CA TYR A 487 8.64 31.74 11.02
C TYR A 487 9.23 30.65 11.94
N PRO A 488 9.07 30.76 13.27
CA PRO A 488 9.55 29.72 14.19
C PRO A 488 8.66 28.46 14.14
N LEU A 489 9.24 27.29 13.91
CA LEU A 489 8.55 26.00 13.88
C LEU A 489 8.39 25.37 15.29
N ALA A 490 8.18 26.19 16.32
CA ALA A 490 8.06 25.72 17.70
C ALA A 490 6.76 24.93 17.94
N ASP A 491 5.65 25.32 17.30
CA ASP A 491 4.31 24.72 17.49
C ASP A 491 3.91 23.75 16.34
N PHE A 492 4.90 23.26 15.60
CA PHE A 492 4.70 22.40 14.43
C PHE A 492 4.39 20.95 14.84
N LEU A 493 3.26 20.39 14.37
CA LEU A 493 2.84 19.02 14.70
C LEU A 493 2.89 18.04 13.53
N GLY A 494 2.79 18.53 12.30
CA GLY A 494 2.76 17.69 11.11
C GLY A 494 4.11 17.05 10.74
N LYS A 495 4.22 16.66 9.47
CA LYS A 495 5.47 16.21 8.81
C LYS A 495 5.96 17.21 7.77
N PHE A 496 5.07 18.04 7.21
CA PHE A 496 5.40 18.99 6.15
C PHE A 496 4.91 20.41 6.42
N ALA A 497 5.82 21.37 6.36
CA ALA A 497 5.48 22.78 6.30
C ALA A 497 5.14 23.18 4.86
N LEU A 498 3.94 23.67 4.66
CA LEU A 498 3.42 24.21 3.41
C LEU A 498 3.62 25.72 3.41
N VAL A 499 4.53 26.21 2.57
CA VAL A 499 4.83 27.64 2.45
C VAL A 499 4.13 28.22 1.23
N THR A 500 3.25 29.17 1.49
CA THR A 500 2.53 29.95 0.48
C THR A 500 3.01 31.38 0.52
N ALA A 501 3.44 31.91 -0.63
CA ALA A 501 3.85 33.29 -0.78
C ALA A 501 2.83 34.07 -1.60
N GLU A 502 2.39 35.21 -1.10
CA GLU A 502 1.31 36.00 -1.67
C GLU A 502 1.71 37.46 -1.78
N LEU A 503 1.24 38.12 -2.83
CA LEU A 503 1.07 39.56 -2.85
C LEU A 503 -0.35 39.87 -2.41
N VAL A 504 -0.51 40.81 -1.49
CA VAL A 504 -1.83 41.29 -1.06
C VAL A 504 -1.93 42.80 -1.15
N ASP A 505 -3.13 43.30 -1.42
CA ASP A 505 -3.44 44.73 -1.40
C ASP A 505 -3.69 45.25 0.02
N GLU A 506 -3.94 46.56 0.14
CA GLU A 506 -4.20 47.25 1.42
C GLU A 506 -5.45 46.71 2.16
N ARG A 507 -6.31 45.96 1.48
CA ARG A 507 -7.53 45.35 2.04
C ARG A 507 -7.35 43.86 2.31
N GLY A 508 -6.17 43.30 2.03
CA GLY A 508 -5.82 41.89 2.25
C GLY A 508 -6.24 40.93 1.14
N ALA A 509 -6.73 41.43 -0.01
CA ALA A 509 -7.07 40.59 -1.15
C ALA A 509 -5.81 40.09 -1.85
N ILE A 510 -5.80 38.83 -2.31
CA ILE A 510 -4.63 38.25 -2.99
C ILE A 510 -4.56 38.78 -4.41
N VAL A 511 -3.41 39.38 -4.74
CA VAL A 511 -3.06 39.85 -6.09
C VAL A 511 -2.41 38.74 -6.89
N ASP A 512 -1.53 37.97 -6.26
CA ASP A 512 -0.90 36.79 -6.85
C ASP A 512 -0.35 35.86 -5.77
N GLN A 513 -0.16 34.58 -6.08
CA GLN A 513 0.36 33.57 -5.16
C GLN A 513 1.28 32.58 -5.87
N VAL A 514 2.33 32.15 -5.17
CA VAL A 514 3.12 30.96 -5.51
C VAL A 514 3.30 30.11 -4.26
N ARG A 515 3.16 28.79 -4.42
CA ARG A 515 3.45 27.81 -3.36
C ARG A 515 4.86 27.26 -3.55
N ALA A 516 5.59 27.10 -2.45
CA ALA A 516 6.86 26.39 -2.46
C ALA A 516 6.65 24.87 -2.50
N LYS A 517 7.70 24.11 -2.83
CA LYS A 517 7.71 22.66 -2.55
C LYS A 517 7.50 22.46 -1.03
N PRO A 518 6.66 21.49 -0.61
CA PRO A 518 6.51 21.16 0.80
C PRO A 518 7.87 20.92 1.44
N VAL A 519 8.05 21.49 2.63
CA VAL A 519 9.30 21.41 3.39
C VAL A 519 9.13 20.39 4.47
N MET A 520 10.02 19.40 4.55
CA MET A 520 9.93 18.39 5.60
C MET A 520 10.33 19.01 6.93
N VAL A 521 9.55 18.75 7.97
CA VAL A 521 9.88 19.15 9.34
C VAL A 521 10.02 17.89 10.17
N VAL A 522 11.26 17.57 10.54
CA VAL A 522 11.61 16.36 11.28
C VAL A 522 11.71 16.66 12.76
N GLN A 523 11.50 15.65 13.59
CA GLN A 523 11.69 15.72 15.02
C GLN A 523 13.12 16.19 15.38
N ASP A 524 13.26 16.95 16.46
CA ASP A 524 14.57 17.38 16.96
C ASP A 524 15.37 16.20 17.54
N ALA A 525 14.69 15.31 18.26
CA ALA A 525 15.22 14.04 18.74
C ALA A 525 14.55 12.87 18.00
N ARG A 526 15.35 11.89 17.52
CA ARG A 526 14.87 10.71 16.76
C ARG A 526 13.77 9.97 17.51
N ARG A 527 14.13 9.38 18.65
CA ARG A 527 13.32 8.40 19.38
C ARG A 527 12.41 9.03 20.42
N GLN A 528 11.34 9.66 19.96
CA GLN A 528 10.29 10.14 20.87
C GLN A 528 9.51 8.94 21.43
N LYS A 529 9.46 8.82 22.77
CA LYS A 529 8.67 7.80 23.46
C LYS A 529 7.18 8.12 23.41
N GLU A 530 6.58 7.88 22.24
CA GLU A 530 5.16 8.03 21.99
C GLU A 530 4.60 6.74 21.38
N TYR A 531 3.52 6.22 21.94
CA TYR A 531 2.80 5.09 21.36
C TYR A 531 2.02 5.58 20.13
N THR A 532 2.56 5.33 18.94
CA THR A 532 1.94 5.73 17.68
C THR A 532 1.84 4.54 16.72
N PRO A 533 0.63 4.08 16.41
CA PRO A 533 0.38 3.18 15.30
C PRO A 533 0.64 3.84 13.96
N LEU A 534 1.41 3.16 13.12
CA LEU A 534 1.83 3.65 11.82
C LEU A 534 1.23 2.78 10.70
N VAL A 535 0.42 3.38 9.84
CA VAL A 535 -0.13 2.77 8.63
C VAL A 535 0.88 2.86 7.51
N SER A 536 1.25 1.70 6.98
CA SER A 536 2.25 1.54 5.94
C SER A 536 1.62 1.60 4.57
N PHE A 537 2.39 2.14 3.61
CA PHE A 537 2.18 2.10 2.15
C PHE A 537 0.84 2.67 1.65
N GLY A 538 0.82 3.09 0.39
CA GLY A 538 -0.37 3.66 -0.24
C GLY A 538 -0.37 5.19 -0.30
N GLY A 539 -1.40 5.74 -0.92
CA GLY A 539 -1.55 7.16 -1.14
C GLY A 539 -2.86 7.49 -1.83
N THR A 540 -3.09 8.76 -2.09
CA THR A 540 -4.28 9.22 -2.81
C THR A 540 -3.95 10.47 -3.62
N LYS A 541 -4.93 10.98 -4.37
CA LYS A 541 -4.78 12.21 -5.15
C LYS A 541 -4.55 13.39 -4.20
N HIS A 542 -3.75 14.38 -4.61
CA HIS A 542 -3.36 15.48 -3.70
C HIS A 542 -4.55 16.23 -3.08
N TYR A 543 -5.67 16.34 -3.79
CA TYR A 543 -6.89 17.00 -3.31
C TYR A 543 -7.76 16.12 -2.39
N LEU A 544 -7.40 14.85 -2.20
CA LEU A 544 -8.04 13.90 -1.28
C LEU A 544 -7.17 13.59 -0.04
N GLN A 545 -5.90 13.99 -0.04
CA GLN A 545 -4.94 13.68 1.02
C GLN A 545 -5.43 14.10 2.41
N ASP A 546 -5.98 15.31 2.53
CA ASP A 546 -6.49 15.83 3.81
C ASP A 546 -7.66 14.98 4.33
N ALA A 547 -8.56 14.52 3.46
CA ALA A 547 -9.67 13.66 3.85
C ALA A 547 -9.17 12.30 4.32
N GLN A 548 -8.26 11.66 3.57
CA GLN A 548 -7.65 10.39 3.95
C GLN A 548 -6.93 10.49 5.30
N MET A 549 -6.10 11.52 5.50
CA MET A 549 -5.35 11.68 6.75
C MET A 549 -6.23 12.00 7.95
N ARG A 550 -7.36 12.69 7.76
CA ARG A 550 -8.36 12.84 8.84
C ARG A 550 -8.94 11.50 9.26
N MET A 551 -9.22 10.61 8.30
CA MET A 551 -9.71 9.27 8.60
C MET A 551 -8.66 8.46 9.36
N VAL A 552 -7.42 8.40 8.88
CA VAL A 552 -6.31 7.68 9.54
C VAL A 552 -6.12 8.14 11.00
N ARG A 553 -6.06 9.46 11.21
CA ARG A 553 -5.86 10.05 12.54
C ARG A 553 -7.08 9.88 13.45
N GLY A 554 -8.28 9.74 12.88
CA GLY A 554 -9.53 9.49 13.63
C GLY A 554 -9.57 8.16 14.39
N VAL A 555 -8.67 7.23 14.06
CA VAL A 555 -8.47 5.94 14.75
C VAL A 555 -7.13 5.87 15.50
N ALA A 556 -6.57 7.02 15.87
CA ALA A 556 -5.33 7.17 16.63
C ALA A 556 -4.06 6.68 15.92
N ALA A 557 -4.10 6.51 14.59
CA ALA A 557 -2.94 6.15 13.77
C ALA A 557 -2.37 7.36 13.02
N ASP A 558 -1.17 7.22 12.45
CA ASP A 558 -0.59 8.10 11.43
C ASP A 558 0.04 7.24 10.32
N THR A 559 0.66 7.82 9.29
CA THR A 559 1.39 7.07 8.26
C THR A 559 2.84 6.77 8.66
N GLY A 560 3.38 5.63 8.26
CA GLY A 560 4.78 5.22 8.51
C GLY A 560 5.58 4.94 7.22
N PHE A 561 6.87 4.64 7.38
CA PHE A 561 7.87 4.21 6.36
C PHE A 561 8.20 5.17 5.23
N THR A 562 7.24 5.98 4.80
CA THR A 562 7.42 7.01 3.79
C THR A 562 6.99 8.36 4.34
N TRP A 563 7.88 9.33 4.21
CA TRP A 563 7.63 10.73 4.59
C TRP A 563 7.41 11.55 3.32
N GLY A 564 6.76 10.96 2.31
CA GLY A 564 6.41 11.54 1.00
C GLY A 564 7.50 11.46 -0.09
N GLY A 565 7.07 11.37 -1.36
CA GLY A 565 7.96 11.28 -2.51
C GLY A 565 8.93 10.10 -2.44
N ASP A 566 10.22 10.37 -2.61
CA ASP A 566 11.32 9.38 -2.58
C ASP A 566 11.97 9.23 -1.17
N VAL A 567 11.34 9.78 -0.11
CA VAL A 567 11.92 9.71 1.25
C VAL A 567 11.33 8.52 2.02
N ASP A 568 12.17 7.49 2.16
CA ASP A 568 11.90 6.28 2.93
C ASP A 568 13.07 5.90 3.85
N ASN A 569 12.83 4.95 4.74
CA ASN A 569 13.83 4.42 5.67
C ASN A 569 14.67 3.25 5.12
N SER A 570 14.63 2.94 3.82
CA SER A 570 15.46 1.88 3.25
C SER A 570 16.95 2.28 3.14
N LEU A 571 17.86 1.32 3.07
CA LEU A 571 19.28 1.59 2.80
C LEU A 571 19.68 1.43 1.32
N ASN A 572 18.72 1.46 0.39
CA ASN A 572 18.93 1.26 -1.04
C ASN A 572 19.70 -0.03 -1.38
N ILE A 573 19.65 -1.03 -0.50
CA ILE A 573 20.27 -2.34 -0.72
C ILE A 573 19.51 -3.04 -1.85
N PRO A 574 20.19 -3.65 -2.84
CA PRO A 574 19.53 -4.38 -3.90
C PRO A 574 18.57 -5.45 -3.35
N ARG A 575 17.37 -5.52 -3.92
CA ARG A 575 16.36 -6.53 -3.53
C ARG A 575 16.94 -7.96 -3.68
N GLY A 576 16.49 -8.89 -2.84
CA GLY A 576 17.02 -10.26 -2.81
C GLY A 576 18.29 -10.44 -1.97
N THR A 577 18.98 -9.35 -1.61
CA THR A 577 20.29 -9.42 -0.94
C THR A 577 20.24 -10.05 0.44
N PHE A 578 19.31 -9.64 1.30
CA PHE A 578 19.18 -10.13 2.68
C PHE A 578 18.11 -11.18 2.87
N GLY A 579 17.28 -11.45 1.85
CA GLY A 579 16.17 -12.41 1.89
C GLY A 579 15.58 -12.58 0.50
N VAL A 580 15.06 -13.78 0.19
CA VAL A 580 14.39 -14.05 -1.09
C VAL A 580 12.89 -14.07 -0.88
N TYR A 581 12.22 -12.98 -1.26
CA TYR A 581 10.77 -12.85 -1.12
C TYR A 581 10.02 -13.83 -2.04
N TRP A 582 8.79 -14.23 -1.69
CA TRP A 582 8.09 -15.33 -2.36
C TRP A 582 7.77 -15.07 -3.84
N TYR A 583 7.68 -13.81 -4.27
CA TYR A 583 7.49 -13.46 -5.69
C TYR A 583 8.82 -13.23 -6.44
N ASP A 584 9.96 -13.11 -5.72
CA ASP A 584 11.29 -12.87 -6.30
C ASP A 584 12.12 -14.17 -6.37
N ARG A 585 11.56 -15.29 -5.90
CA ARG A 585 12.25 -16.59 -5.84
C ARG A 585 12.40 -17.28 -7.21
N GLY A 586 11.84 -16.73 -8.28
CA GLY A 586 11.88 -17.30 -9.62
C GLY A 586 10.62 -18.09 -10.00
N PRO A 587 10.64 -18.87 -11.10
CA PRO A 587 9.45 -19.50 -11.65
C PRO A 587 8.84 -20.52 -10.69
N THR A 588 7.51 -20.45 -10.54
CA THR A 588 6.72 -21.31 -9.64
C THR A 588 5.89 -22.35 -10.41
N THR A 589 5.80 -22.23 -11.74
CA THR A 589 5.12 -23.20 -12.60
C THR A 589 6.11 -24.21 -13.19
N PRO A 590 5.69 -25.46 -13.48
CA PRO A 590 6.53 -26.44 -14.16
C PRO A 590 7.08 -25.94 -15.50
N GLU A 591 6.25 -25.27 -16.31
CA GLU A 591 6.65 -24.76 -17.63
C GLU A 591 7.69 -23.64 -17.51
N GLY A 592 7.48 -22.69 -16.61
CA GLY A 592 8.44 -21.61 -16.35
C GLY A 592 9.76 -22.15 -15.80
N MET A 593 9.70 -23.20 -14.98
CA MET A 593 10.89 -23.89 -14.47
C MET A 593 11.72 -24.51 -15.61
N GLU A 594 11.08 -25.25 -16.53
CA GLU A 594 11.79 -25.86 -17.67
C GLU A 594 12.37 -24.80 -18.61
N GLN A 595 11.66 -23.68 -18.83
CA GLN A 595 12.18 -22.56 -19.63
C GLN A 595 13.45 -21.94 -19.01
N ALA A 596 13.42 -21.66 -17.71
CA ALA A 596 14.58 -21.12 -17.00
C ALA A 596 15.78 -22.08 -17.05
N ILE A 597 15.55 -23.39 -16.91
CA ILE A 597 16.59 -24.41 -17.03
C ILE A 597 17.18 -24.46 -18.45
N ALA A 598 16.33 -24.44 -19.48
CA ALA A 598 16.76 -24.48 -20.87
C ALA A 598 17.56 -23.22 -21.25
N GLU A 599 17.16 -22.06 -20.75
CA GLU A 599 17.89 -20.80 -20.92
C GLU A 599 19.28 -20.87 -20.29
N TYR A 600 19.38 -21.36 -19.05
CA TYR A 600 20.67 -21.56 -18.40
C TYR A 600 21.56 -22.53 -19.18
N GLN A 601 21.03 -23.64 -19.68
CA GLN A 601 21.79 -24.59 -20.51
C GLN A 601 22.29 -23.96 -21.82
N ARG A 602 21.54 -22.99 -22.37
CA ARG A 602 21.90 -22.25 -23.59
C ARG A 602 22.94 -21.18 -23.34
N GLN A 603 22.78 -20.38 -22.29
CA GLN A 603 23.62 -19.20 -22.03
C GLN A 603 24.82 -19.49 -21.13
N GLY A 604 24.69 -20.44 -20.21
CA GLY A 604 25.68 -20.73 -19.17
C GLY A 604 25.77 -19.68 -18.05
N ASP A 605 24.84 -18.72 -18.00
CA ASP A 605 24.86 -17.64 -17.00
C ASP A 605 24.33 -18.14 -15.64
N PHE A 606 25.27 -18.49 -14.76
CA PHE A 606 24.95 -19.00 -13.42
C PHE A 606 24.42 -17.91 -12.48
N GLU A 607 24.84 -16.66 -12.65
CA GLU A 607 24.42 -15.58 -11.74
C GLU A 607 22.99 -15.11 -12.04
N ALA A 608 22.50 -15.31 -13.26
CA ALA A 608 21.12 -15.07 -13.65
C ALA A 608 20.12 -16.13 -13.14
N LEU A 609 20.59 -17.27 -12.61
CA LEU A 609 19.71 -18.33 -12.11
C LEU A 609 18.94 -17.89 -10.86
N GLY A 610 17.61 -17.89 -10.97
CA GLY A 610 16.70 -17.66 -9.84
C GLY A 610 16.80 -18.73 -8.74
N TYR A 611 16.36 -18.37 -7.53
CA TYR A 611 16.45 -19.21 -6.33
C TYR A 611 15.80 -20.59 -6.49
N LEU A 612 14.55 -20.66 -6.96
CA LEU A 612 13.83 -21.92 -7.16
C LEU A 612 14.46 -22.78 -8.27
N THR A 613 14.98 -22.16 -9.32
CA THR A 613 15.67 -22.88 -10.39
C THR A 613 16.95 -23.53 -9.89
N LYS A 614 17.72 -22.86 -9.02
CA LYS A 614 18.88 -23.47 -8.35
C LYS A 614 18.47 -24.65 -7.45
N LYS A 615 17.42 -24.48 -6.65
CA LYS A 615 16.87 -25.55 -5.78
C LYS A 615 16.48 -26.79 -6.61
N GLU A 616 15.77 -26.58 -7.72
CA GLU A 616 15.35 -27.66 -8.61
C GLU A 616 16.53 -28.33 -9.35
N LEU A 617 17.49 -27.55 -9.84
CA LEU A 617 18.69 -28.10 -10.48
C LEU A 617 19.52 -28.93 -9.50
N PHE A 618 19.67 -28.51 -8.24
CA PHE A 618 20.29 -29.32 -7.20
C PHE A 618 19.53 -30.63 -6.99
N LYS A 619 18.20 -30.57 -6.81
CA LYS A 619 17.35 -31.75 -6.63
C LYS A 619 17.48 -32.76 -7.77
N ARG A 620 17.58 -32.29 -9.02
CA ARG A 620 17.71 -33.15 -10.21
C ARG A 620 19.09 -33.78 -10.39
N THR A 621 20.14 -33.06 -10.01
CA THR A 621 21.52 -33.42 -10.40
C THR A 621 22.41 -33.87 -9.24
N GLY A 622 22.07 -33.48 -8.01
CA GLY A 622 22.96 -33.58 -6.85
C GLY A 622 24.19 -32.67 -6.92
N ASP A 623 24.30 -31.80 -7.94
CA ASP A 623 25.47 -30.94 -8.13
C ASP A 623 25.44 -29.76 -7.14
N LYS A 624 26.33 -29.83 -6.15
CA LYS A 624 26.47 -28.87 -5.04
C LYS A 624 26.78 -27.45 -5.49
N LYS A 625 27.20 -27.22 -6.74
CA LYS A 625 27.36 -25.84 -7.26
C LYS A 625 26.04 -25.05 -7.22
N PHE A 626 24.90 -25.71 -7.34
CA PHE A 626 23.58 -25.07 -7.27
C PHE A 626 23.18 -24.68 -5.84
N LEU A 627 23.95 -25.12 -4.83
CA LEU A 627 23.86 -24.64 -3.45
C LEU A 627 24.73 -23.39 -3.21
N GLN A 628 25.05 -22.63 -4.26
CA GLN A 628 25.67 -21.32 -4.15
C GLN A 628 24.62 -20.20 -4.00
N ARG A 629 24.72 -19.44 -2.90
CA ARG A 629 23.90 -18.26 -2.66
C ARG A 629 24.36 -17.11 -3.57
N THR A 630 23.42 -16.40 -4.19
CA THR A 630 23.69 -15.18 -4.96
C THR A 630 22.90 -14.01 -4.36
N PRO A 631 23.57 -12.93 -3.88
CA PRO A 631 25.01 -12.84 -3.64
C PRO A 631 25.45 -13.69 -2.43
N SER A 632 26.71 -14.13 -2.42
CA SER A 632 27.32 -14.74 -1.23
C SER A 632 27.78 -13.68 -0.24
N PHE A 633 27.43 -13.85 1.04
CA PHE A 633 27.95 -13.01 2.13
C PHE A 633 29.41 -13.30 2.50
N ASN A 634 30.05 -14.27 1.84
CA ASN A 634 31.47 -14.55 1.97
C ASN A 634 32.29 -14.02 0.78
N ASP A 635 31.69 -13.29 -0.17
CA ASP A 635 32.43 -12.54 -1.19
C ASP A 635 32.86 -11.16 -0.65
N PRO A 636 34.17 -10.91 -0.45
CA PRO A 636 34.65 -9.63 0.08
C PRO A 636 34.32 -8.43 -0.82
N ARG A 637 34.23 -8.63 -2.15
CA ARG A 637 33.87 -7.54 -3.08
C ARG A 637 32.41 -7.15 -2.94
N PHE A 638 31.55 -8.15 -2.71
CA PHE A 638 30.15 -7.92 -2.43
C PHE A 638 29.98 -7.20 -1.08
N LEU A 639 30.61 -7.66 -0.01
CA LEU A 639 30.52 -7.00 1.31
C LEU A 639 31.03 -5.55 1.29
N GLN A 640 32.10 -5.27 0.52
CA GLN A 640 32.57 -3.89 0.32
C GLN A 640 31.51 -3.03 -0.40
N THR A 641 30.89 -3.59 -1.45
CA THR A 641 29.83 -2.91 -2.20
C THR A 641 28.60 -2.65 -1.33
N LEU A 642 28.19 -3.62 -0.51
CA LEU A 642 27.13 -3.47 0.48
C LEU A 642 27.44 -2.32 1.46
N SER A 643 28.66 -2.31 2.02
CA SER A 643 29.12 -1.26 2.93
C SER A 643 29.06 0.13 2.26
N ASP A 644 29.53 0.24 1.02
CA ASP A 644 29.53 1.50 0.28
C ASP A 644 28.12 2.03 0.01
N ILE A 645 27.20 1.15 -0.42
CA ILE A 645 25.78 1.49 -0.64
C ILE A 645 25.14 1.97 0.66
N VAL A 646 25.27 1.18 1.73
CA VAL A 646 24.64 1.47 3.02
C VAL A 646 25.17 2.78 3.61
N ARG A 647 26.48 2.98 3.60
CA ARG A 647 27.11 4.23 4.09
C ARG A 647 26.64 5.44 3.31
N ALA A 648 26.56 5.35 1.98
CA ALA A 648 26.09 6.44 1.14
C ALA A 648 24.60 6.74 1.39
N ALA A 649 23.76 5.71 1.49
CA ALA A 649 22.35 5.86 1.79
C ALA A 649 22.12 6.51 3.16
N ALA A 650 22.75 5.99 4.22
CA ALA A 650 22.65 6.54 5.57
C ALA A 650 23.14 8.01 5.62
N ARG A 651 24.28 8.32 5.00
CA ARG A 651 24.79 9.71 4.93
C ARG A 651 23.81 10.67 4.26
N ASN A 652 23.18 10.25 3.16
CA ASN A 652 22.22 11.09 2.44
C ASN A 652 20.91 11.26 3.22
N LYS A 653 20.56 10.28 4.07
CA LYS A 653 19.32 10.25 4.85
C LYS A 653 19.48 10.77 6.29
N ALA A 654 20.70 10.95 6.79
CA ALA A 654 21.00 11.44 8.15
C ALA A 654 20.24 12.72 8.53
N ARG A 655 20.03 13.61 7.55
CA ARG A 655 19.30 14.87 7.74
C ARG A 655 17.82 14.71 8.11
N TYR A 656 17.22 13.55 7.84
CA TYR A 656 15.80 13.29 8.11
C TYR A 656 15.53 12.83 9.55
N ASN A 657 16.58 12.56 10.33
CA ASN A 657 16.47 12.16 11.74
C ASN A 657 15.56 10.93 11.95
N MET A 658 15.58 9.97 11.03
CA MET A 658 14.77 8.74 11.10
C MET A 658 15.14 7.90 12.32
N ASP A 659 14.15 7.22 12.91
CA ASP A 659 14.35 6.35 14.09
C ASP A 659 15.28 5.18 13.82
N TYR A 660 15.18 4.60 12.61
CA TYR A 660 15.95 3.47 12.14
C TYR A 660 15.96 3.40 10.60
N TYR A 661 16.89 2.61 10.07
CA TYR A 661 16.99 2.27 8.65
C TYR A 661 16.81 0.76 8.41
N PHE A 662 16.03 0.38 7.40
CA PHE A 662 15.85 -1.03 7.07
C PHE A 662 17.01 -1.63 6.27
N VAL A 663 17.46 -2.80 6.73
CA VAL A 663 18.41 -3.65 6.03
C VAL A 663 17.66 -4.77 5.32
N GLY A 664 17.39 -4.54 4.02
CA GLY A 664 16.63 -5.47 3.18
C GLY A 664 15.15 -5.56 3.57
N ASP A 665 14.48 -6.60 3.07
CA ASP A 665 13.09 -6.90 3.38
C ASP A 665 12.97 -8.35 3.87
N GLU A 666 12.33 -8.56 5.02
CA GLU A 666 12.08 -9.87 5.66
C GLU A 666 13.27 -10.85 5.61
N GLY A 667 14.44 -10.41 6.08
CA GLY A 667 15.71 -11.07 5.84
C GLY A 667 15.80 -12.54 6.27
N SER A 668 16.42 -13.36 5.40
CA SER A 668 16.76 -14.78 5.57
C SER A 668 17.90 -15.19 4.61
N LEU A 669 18.66 -16.23 4.97
CA LEU A 669 19.64 -16.86 4.07
C LEU A 669 18.99 -17.58 2.87
N THR A 670 17.71 -17.90 2.98
CA THR A 670 16.92 -18.65 2.00
C THR A 670 15.68 -17.83 1.58
N SER A 671 14.65 -18.50 1.04
CA SER A 671 13.33 -17.89 0.94
C SER A 671 12.57 -18.21 2.23
N TYR A 672 12.48 -17.23 3.13
CA TYR A 672 11.93 -17.40 4.47
C TYR A 672 12.64 -18.54 5.22
N GLY A 673 11.91 -19.61 5.57
CA GLY A 673 12.42 -20.79 6.26
C GLY A 673 12.70 -21.99 5.36
N ASP A 674 12.89 -21.80 4.04
CA ASP A 674 13.13 -22.90 3.12
C ASP A 674 14.36 -23.74 3.52
N ALA A 675 14.21 -25.06 3.53
CA ALA A 675 15.24 -26.02 3.92
C ALA A 675 16.29 -26.25 2.81
N VAL A 676 17.16 -25.26 2.60
CA VAL A 676 18.24 -25.32 1.62
C VAL A 676 19.60 -25.12 2.28
N ASP A 677 20.55 -26.01 2.00
CA ASP A 677 21.89 -26.02 2.60
C ASP A 677 22.82 -24.93 2.03
N PHE A 678 22.33 -23.72 1.72
CA PHE A 678 23.19 -22.58 1.34
C PHE A 678 24.17 -22.24 2.47
N ASP A 679 25.39 -21.76 2.21
CA ASP A 679 26.04 -21.45 0.93
C ASP A 679 27.28 -22.35 0.69
N TRP A 680 27.44 -22.85 -0.55
CA TRP A 680 28.55 -23.71 -1.02
C TRP A 680 29.48 -23.01 -2.01
N SER A 681 29.40 -21.69 -2.15
CA SER A 681 30.35 -20.93 -2.95
C SER A 681 31.81 -21.20 -2.54
N PRO A 682 32.78 -21.16 -3.46
CA PRO A 682 34.19 -21.41 -3.13
C PRO A 682 34.72 -20.50 -2.01
N GLY A 683 34.30 -19.24 -1.98
CA GLY A 683 34.65 -18.28 -0.93
C GLY A 683 34.07 -18.67 0.43
N ALA A 684 32.79 -19.11 0.48
CA ALA A 684 32.17 -19.58 1.71
C ALA A 684 32.85 -20.83 2.27
N LEU A 685 33.21 -21.81 1.42
CA LEU A 685 33.90 -23.02 1.87
C LEU A 685 35.33 -22.73 2.39
N ALA A 686 36.03 -21.77 1.80
CA ALA A 686 37.34 -21.34 2.30
C ALA A 686 37.24 -20.72 3.70
N GLU A 687 36.29 -19.81 3.91
CA GLU A 687 36.04 -19.19 5.21
C GLU A 687 35.51 -20.19 6.25
N PHE A 688 34.67 -21.14 5.83
CA PHE A 688 34.20 -22.22 6.69
C PHE A 688 35.35 -23.07 7.23
N ARG A 689 36.33 -23.45 6.40
CA ARG A 689 37.53 -24.16 6.84
C ARG A 689 38.36 -23.35 7.82
N ASN A 690 38.41 -22.03 7.65
CA ASN A 690 39.09 -21.15 8.60
C ASN A 690 38.36 -21.12 9.93
N TRP A 691 37.02 -21.06 9.93
CA TRP A 691 36.22 -21.17 11.14
C TRP A 691 36.45 -22.51 11.85
N LEU A 692 36.41 -23.65 11.14
CA LEU A 692 36.66 -24.97 11.71
C LEU A 692 38.04 -25.14 12.36
N LYS A 693 39.08 -24.48 11.83
CA LYS A 693 40.41 -24.47 12.46
C LYS A 693 40.38 -23.81 13.84
N HIS A 694 39.51 -22.82 14.06
CA HIS A 694 39.34 -22.20 15.37
C HIS A 694 38.54 -23.11 16.30
N GLU A 695 37.47 -23.73 15.83
CA GLU A 695 36.61 -24.60 16.64
C GLU A 695 37.33 -25.88 17.10
N TYR A 696 38.04 -26.55 16.20
CA TYR A 696 38.65 -27.87 16.49
C TYR A 696 40.14 -27.81 16.81
N GLY A 697 40.82 -26.72 16.45
CA GLY A 697 42.27 -26.53 16.57
C GLY A 697 43.11 -27.41 15.62
N THR A 698 42.74 -28.70 15.45
CA THR A 698 43.49 -29.66 14.64
C THR A 698 42.57 -30.53 13.77
N LEU A 699 43.07 -30.94 12.59
CA LEU A 699 42.34 -31.82 11.68
C LEU A 699 41.99 -33.18 12.29
N PRO A 700 42.87 -33.83 13.10
CA PRO A 700 42.50 -35.04 13.82
C PRO A 700 41.32 -34.86 14.79
N SER A 701 41.22 -33.73 15.48
CA SER A 701 40.07 -33.43 16.35
C SER A 701 38.78 -33.36 15.55
N LEU A 702 38.79 -32.63 14.43
CA LEU A 702 37.64 -32.55 13.52
C LEU A 702 37.26 -33.94 12.98
N ASN A 703 38.24 -34.70 12.46
CA ASN A 703 37.99 -36.04 11.92
C ASN A 703 37.38 -36.99 12.96
N LYS A 704 37.80 -36.88 14.22
CA LYS A 704 37.21 -37.64 15.32
C LYS A 704 35.74 -37.28 15.53
N GLU A 705 35.43 -35.98 15.57
CA GLU A 705 34.06 -35.50 15.81
C GLU A 705 33.14 -35.83 14.63
N TRP A 706 33.57 -35.48 13.43
CA TRP A 706 32.82 -35.65 12.18
C TRP A 706 32.75 -37.11 11.72
N ARG A 707 33.58 -37.98 12.28
CA ARG A 707 33.77 -39.38 11.86
C ARG A 707 34.26 -39.48 10.41
N THR A 708 35.21 -38.62 10.06
CA THR A 708 35.81 -38.51 8.72
C THR A 708 37.30 -38.86 8.75
N ASP A 709 37.95 -38.91 7.57
CA ASP A 709 39.38 -39.20 7.44
C ASP A 709 40.07 -38.25 6.45
N PHE A 710 39.73 -36.95 6.53
CA PHE A 710 40.37 -35.92 5.69
C PHE A 710 41.88 -35.86 5.96
N LYS A 711 42.67 -35.75 4.89
CA LYS A 711 44.14 -35.66 4.98
C LYS A 711 44.63 -34.21 4.97
N ASN A 712 43.89 -33.31 4.32
CA ASN A 712 44.19 -31.89 4.27
C ASN A 712 42.94 -31.06 4.59
N TRP A 713 43.14 -29.85 5.11
CA TRP A 713 42.04 -28.92 5.37
C TRP A 713 41.27 -28.53 4.10
N ASP A 714 41.94 -28.46 2.95
CA ASP A 714 41.31 -28.11 1.67
C ASP A 714 40.33 -29.18 1.16
N ASP A 715 40.47 -30.42 1.63
CA ASP A 715 39.56 -31.53 1.31
C ASP A 715 38.27 -31.47 2.14
N VAL A 716 38.27 -30.71 3.25
CA VAL A 716 37.13 -30.62 4.17
C VAL A 716 35.98 -29.90 3.47
N VAL A 717 34.83 -30.57 3.40
CA VAL A 717 33.55 -30.03 2.91
C VAL A 717 32.45 -30.48 3.86
N PRO A 718 31.41 -29.66 4.08
CA PRO A 718 30.29 -30.04 4.93
C PRO A 718 29.47 -31.15 4.27
N TYR A 719 28.50 -31.70 5.02
CA TYR A 719 27.48 -32.58 4.47
C TYR A 719 26.22 -31.78 4.13
N THR A 720 25.51 -32.20 3.09
CA THR A 720 24.11 -31.79 2.89
C THR A 720 23.22 -32.44 3.95
N THR A 721 22.00 -31.93 4.12
CA THR A 721 20.98 -32.51 5.01
C THR A 721 20.78 -34.01 4.69
N GLU A 722 20.72 -34.38 3.41
CA GLU A 722 20.55 -35.77 2.97
C GLU A 722 21.77 -36.65 3.29
N GLU A 723 22.98 -36.14 3.05
CA GLU A 723 24.23 -36.86 3.35
C GLU A 723 24.38 -37.12 4.85
N ALA A 724 24.13 -36.11 5.69
CA ALA A 724 24.19 -36.23 7.14
C ALA A 724 23.19 -37.25 7.68
N ARG A 725 21.93 -37.21 7.20
CA ARG A 725 20.90 -38.21 7.57
C ARG A 725 21.27 -39.63 7.15
N LYS A 726 21.80 -39.79 5.93
CA LYS A 726 22.18 -41.10 5.39
C LYS A 726 23.33 -41.73 6.18
N VAL A 727 24.31 -40.93 6.58
CA VAL A 727 25.49 -41.42 7.33
C VAL A 727 25.20 -41.54 8.82
N GLY A 728 24.28 -40.75 9.37
CA GLY A 728 24.03 -40.67 10.82
C GLY A 728 25.12 -39.89 11.57
N SER A 729 25.89 -39.07 10.86
CA SER A 729 26.86 -38.11 11.43
C SER A 729 26.40 -36.70 11.10
N PHE A 730 26.02 -35.93 12.12
CA PHE A 730 25.36 -34.63 11.94
C PHE A 730 26.30 -33.43 12.12
N ALA A 731 27.44 -33.61 12.79
CA ALA A 731 28.42 -32.55 13.00
C ALA A 731 28.89 -31.83 11.72
N PRO A 732 29.21 -32.54 10.62
CA PRO A 732 29.57 -31.86 9.36
C PRO A 732 28.51 -30.91 8.81
N TRP A 733 27.24 -31.18 9.09
CA TRP A 733 26.11 -30.36 8.65
C TRP A 733 25.80 -29.26 9.66
N ALA A 734 25.70 -29.58 10.96
CA ALA A 734 25.37 -28.62 12.01
C ALA A 734 26.41 -27.49 12.13
N ASP A 735 27.69 -27.82 11.97
CA ASP A 735 28.77 -26.83 11.93
C ASP A 735 28.61 -25.86 10.76
N HIS A 736 28.18 -26.35 9.59
CA HIS A 736 27.91 -25.50 8.44
C HIS A 736 26.71 -24.58 8.69
N ARG A 737 25.65 -25.08 9.33
CA ARG A 737 24.50 -24.24 9.73
C ARG A 737 24.92 -23.12 10.68
N THR A 738 25.68 -23.46 11.73
CA THR A 738 26.25 -22.49 12.69
C THR A 738 27.14 -21.46 11.99
N PHE A 739 28.03 -21.89 11.10
CA PHE A 739 28.89 -20.98 10.32
C PHE A 739 28.07 -20.01 9.45
N MET A 740 26.97 -20.48 8.87
CA MET A 740 26.10 -19.65 8.04
C MET A 740 25.31 -18.63 8.86
N GLU A 741 24.87 -18.97 10.08
CA GLU A 741 24.29 -18.01 11.04
C GLU A 741 25.29 -16.92 11.45
N VAL A 742 26.55 -17.31 11.72
CA VAL A 742 27.66 -16.36 11.97
C VAL A 742 27.87 -15.44 10.77
N THR A 743 27.86 -16.00 9.56
CA THR A 743 28.01 -15.24 8.32
C THR A 743 26.86 -14.25 8.12
N PHE A 744 25.62 -14.65 8.40
CA PHE A 744 24.45 -13.80 8.27
C PHE A 744 24.48 -12.63 9.27
N ALA A 745 24.80 -12.90 10.54
CA ALA A 745 24.99 -11.87 11.55
C ALA A 745 26.12 -10.89 11.18
N ARG A 746 27.22 -11.38 10.60
CA ARG A 746 28.33 -10.53 10.10
C ARG A 746 27.90 -9.65 8.92
N ALA A 747 26.99 -10.10 8.06
CA ALA A 747 26.45 -9.26 6.99
C ALA A 747 25.61 -8.11 7.54
N TYR A 748 24.77 -8.36 8.56
CA TYR A 748 24.08 -7.30 9.29
C TYR A 748 25.04 -6.36 10.02
N GLN A 749 26.11 -6.90 10.63
CA GLN A 749 27.14 -6.08 11.28
C GLN A 749 27.82 -5.16 10.27
N THR A 750 28.14 -5.67 9.08
CA THR A 750 28.69 -4.88 7.97
C THR A 750 27.77 -3.73 7.60
N ALA A 751 26.47 -4.00 7.44
CA ALA A 751 25.48 -2.97 7.14
C ALA A 751 25.36 -1.94 8.29
N ARG A 752 25.32 -2.41 9.54
CA ARG A 752 25.26 -1.54 10.72
C ARG A 752 26.45 -0.60 10.83
N ASP A 753 27.67 -1.13 10.73
CA ASP A 753 28.88 -0.34 10.85
C ASP A 753 28.99 0.68 9.72
N ALA A 754 28.58 0.32 8.50
CA ALA A 754 28.49 1.23 7.38
C ALA A 754 27.42 2.33 7.60
N ALA A 755 26.26 1.97 8.16
CA ALA A 755 25.21 2.92 8.47
C ALA A 755 25.69 3.94 9.52
N ILE A 756 26.36 3.49 10.58
CA ILE A 756 26.97 4.35 11.62
C ILE A 756 28.05 5.27 11.04
N GLN A 757 28.83 4.80 10.07
CA GLN A 757 29.79 5.66 9.36
C GLN A 757 29.12 6.76 8.52
N GLY A 758 27.94 6.48 7.95
CA GLY A 758 27.17 7.46 7.19
C GLY A 758 26.41 8.44 8.09
N ASP A 759 25.91 7.95 9.21
CA ASP A 759 25.08 8.66 10.19
C ASP A 759 25.41 8.13 11.59
N SER A 760 26.10 8.92 12.42
CA SER A 760 26.65 8.47 13.70
C SER A 760 25.61 8.02 14.73
N GLU A 761 24.34 8.41 14.54
CA GLU A 761 23.20 8.01 15.37
C GLU A 761 22.29 7.01 14.65
N ALA A 762 22.77 6.38 13.56
CA ALA A 762 22.02 5.37 12.83
C ALA A 762 21.74 4.15 13.69
N HIS A 763 20.52 3.66 13.56
CA HIS A 763 20.12 2.34 14.00
C HIS A 763 19.63 1.55 12.81
N ILE A 764 19.99 0.27 12.73
CA ILE A 764 19.45 -0.62 11.71
C ILE A 764 18.26 -1.42 12.24
N ALA A 765 17.30 -1.66 11.37
CA ALA A 765 16.12 -2.48 11.65
C ALA A 765 15.85 -3.50 10.54
N VAL A 766 15.00 -4.48 10.86
CA VAL A 766 14.42 -5.41 9.90
C VAL A 766 12.93 -5.16 9.74
N SER A 767 12.44 -5.19 8.51
CA SER A 767 11.04 -4.91 8.16
C SER A 767 10.09 -6.05 8.52
N GLY A 768 10.60 -7.24 8.83
CA GLY A 768 9.86 -8.42 9.25
C GLY A 768 10.86 -9.49 9.70
N THR A 769 10.42 -10.42 10.55
CA THR A 769 11.30 -11.39 11.20
C THR A 769 10.89 -12.83 10.88
N GLN A 770 11.86 -13.75 10.81
CA GLN A 770 11.60 -15.18 10.56
C GLN A 770 11.57 -16.01 11.84
N ALA A 771 10.65 -16.97 11.89
CA ALA A 771 10.67 -17.97 12.94
C ALA A 771 11.91 -18.87 12.79
N THR A 772 12.79 -18.85 13.79
CA THR A 772 14.07 -19.55 13.79
C THR A 772 13.96 -21.00 13.32
N ASN A 773 14.80 -21.36 12.34
CA ASN A 773 15.07 -22.74 11.94
C ASN A 773 16.55 -22.89 11.54
N ALA A 774 16.97 -24.11 11.18
CA ALA A 774 18.37 -24.37 10.84
C ALA A 774 18.85 -23.76 9.51
N TYR A 775 18.00 -23.14 8.70
CA TYR A 775 18.32 -22.78 7.31
C TYR A 775 18.26 -21.28 7.02
N ASP A 776 17.38 -20.55 7.71
CA ASP A 776 17.14 -19.12 7.47
C ASP A 776 18.21 -18.19 8.04
N GLY A 777 19.06 -18.68 8.94
CA GLY A 777 20.09 -17.90 9.64
C GLY A 777 19.56 -17.07 10.81
N ALA A 778 18.29 -17.23 11.19
CA ALA A 778 17.61 -16.44 12.23
C ALA A 778 17.94 -16.93 13.66
N ASP A 779 19.23 -16.95 14.01
CA ASP A 779 19.68 -17.10 15.40
C ASP A 779 19.52 -15.76 16.14
N TRP A 780 18.33 -15.54 16.72
CA TRP A 780 17.99 -14.27 17.36
C TRP A 780 18.89 -13.92 18.55
N SER A 781 19.45 -14.91 19.25
CA SER A 781 20.41 -14.63 20.33
C SER A 781 21.68 -13.92 19.85
N ARG A 782 21.99 -14.08 18.56
CA ARG A 782 23.14 -13.49 17.87
C ARG A 782 22.74 -12.25 17.10
N LEU A 783 21.65 -12.31 16.32
CA LEU A 783 21.15 -11.18 15.53
C LEU A 783 20.75 -10.00 16.41
N ASP A 784 20.14 -10.23 17.57
CA ASP A 784 19.67 -9.16 18.46
C ASP A 784 20.80 -8.34 19.11
N ARG A 785 22.02 -8.88 19.10
CA ARG A 785 23.23 -8.15 19.52
C ARG A 785 23.78 -7.26 18.41
N VAL A 786 23.45 -7.57 17.16
CA VAL A 786 23.92 -6.85 15.97
C VAL A 786 22.87 -5.84 15.53
N ILE A 787 21.64 -6.26 15.28
CA ILE A 787 20.52 -5.41 14.84
C ILE A 787 20.09 -4.51 16.00
N ASP A 788 19.65 -3.29 15.71
CA ASP A 788 19.33 -2.32 16.75
C ASP A 788 17.84 -2.30 17.09
N ASP A 789 16.95 -2.41 16.09
CA ASP A 789 15.49 -2.35 16.25
C ASP A 789 14.78 -3.37 15.33
N PHE A 790 13.51 -3.66 15.61
CA PHE A 790 12.80 -4.78 14.97
C PHE A 790 11.35 -4.44 14.68
N LEU A 791 10.87 -4.80 13.49
CA LEU A 791 9.45 -5.05 13.27
C LEU A 791 9.22 -6.54 13.20
N SER A 792 8.67 -7.07 14.28
CA SER A 792 8.63 -8.51 14.53
C SER A 792 7.24 -9.09 14.39
N TYR A 793 7.19 -10.37 14.02
CA TYR A 793 5.99 -11.19 14.14
C TYR A 793 5.98 -11.94 15.48
N ASP A 794 4.83 -12.39 15.95
CA ASP A 794 4.68 -13.11 17.23
C ASP A 794 5.08 -14.59 17.12
N GLY A 795 4.99 -15.16 15.91
CA GLY A 795 5.26 -16.57 15.62
C GLY A 795 6.63 -17.03 16.11
N GLY A 796 6.73 -18.28 16.56
CA GLY A 796 8.01 -18.86 17.02
C GLY A 796 8.56 -18.27 18.33
N ASN A 797 7.74 -17.57 19.13
CA ASN A 797 8.14 -16.90 20.38
C ASN A 797 9.10 -15.71 20.20
N GLN A 798 9.15 -15.11 19.01
CA GLN A 798 10.10 -14.05 18.65
C GLN A 798 9.99 -12.81 19.56
N TRP A 799 8.78 -12.37 19.94
CA TRP A 799 8.62 -11.25 20.90
C TRP A 799 9.32 -11.51 22.24
N ASP A 800 9.23 -12.73 22.75
CA ASP A 800 9.89 -13.11 23.99
C ASP A 800 11.41 -13.24 23.80
N MET A 801 11.88 -13.69 22.62
CA MET A 801 13.30 -13.73 22.27
C MET A 801 13.88 -12.32 22.17
N HIS A 802 13.27 -11.42 21.42
CA HIS A 802 13.71 -10.02 21.30
C HIS A 802 13.73 -9.31 22.64
N ARG A 803 12.71 -9.52 23.48
CA ARG A 803 12.71 -8.97 24.85
C ARG A 803 13.90 -9.49 25.68
N SER A 804 14.37 -10.71 25.43
CA SER A 804 15.43 -11.36 26.19
C SER A 804 16.83 -11.04 25.68
N PHE A 805 16.99 -10.83 24.37
CA PHE A 805 18.30 -10.69 23.71
C PHE A 805 18.59 -9.31 23.11
N ALA A 806 17.57 -8.52 22.79
CA ALA A 806 17.77 -7.20 22.20
C ALA A 806 18.53 -6.25 23.12
N LYS A 807 19.17 -5.27 22.49
CA LYS A 807 19.84 -4.18 23.19
C LYS A 807 18.85 -3.44 24.09
N ARG A 808 19.36 -2.89 25.19
CA ARG A 808 18.57 -2.26 26.27
C ARG A 808 17.55 -1.21 25.80
N ASP A 809 17.84 -0.50 24.71
CA ASP A 809 17.03 0.59 24.18
C ASP A 809 16.49 0.30 22.75
N ALA A 810 16.43 -0.98 22.38
CA ALA A 810 15.87 -1.41 21.10
C ALA A 810 14.38 -1.07 20.99
N MET A 811 13.97 -0.52 19.85
CA MET A 811 12.58 -0.37 19.49
C MET A 811 12.06 -1.71 18.96
N ILE A 812 11.24 -2.39 19.77
CA ILE A 812 10.57 -3.62 19.35
C ILE A 812 9.15 -3.25 18.92
N GLY A 813 8.91 -3.36 17.62
CA GLY A 813 7.63 -3.17 16.96
C GLY A 813 7.04 -4.46 16.45
N PHE A 814 5.80 -4.36 15.96
CA PHE A 814 5.06 -5.51 15.45
C PHE A 814 4.14 -5.14 14.30
N TRP A 815 3.86 -6.13 13.45
CA TRP A 815 2.88 -6.02 12.39
C TRP A 815 1.47 -6.38 12.88
N THR A 816 0.50 -5.61 12.41
CA THR A 816 -0.94 -5.87 12.59
C THR A 816 -1.71 -5.39 11.35
N GLY A 817 -3.03 -5.58 11.33
CA GLY A 817 -3.87 -5.35 10.15
C GLY A 817 -4.20 -6.65 9.42
N TYR A 818 -3.96 -6.72 8.11
CA TYR A 818 -4.25 -7.91 7.27
C TYR A 818 -5.72 -8.35 7.33
N GLY A 819 -6.66 -7.40 7.44
CA GLY A 819 -8.08 -7.69 7.61
C GLY A 819 -8.48 -8.30 8.96
N SER A 820 -7.53 -8.46 9.90
CA SER A 820 -7.81 -8.95 11.25
C SER A 820 -8.75 -7.99 11.98
N HIS A 821 -9.80 -8.52 12.59
CA HIS A 821 -10.87 -7.73 13.20
C HIS A 821 -11.44 -8.43 14.45
N GLY A 822 -12.37 -7.75 15.12
CA GLY A 822 -13.02 -8.20 16.35
C GLY A 822 -12.11 -8.16 17.59
N LEU A 823 -12.49 -8.93 18.61
CA LEU A 823 -11.75 -8.99 19.87
C LEU A 823 -10.35 -9.59 19.72
N ALA A 824 -10.12 -10.41 18.68
CA ALA A 824 -8.82 -11.03 18.43
C ALA A 824 -7.74 -10.00 18.13
N VAL A 825 -8.00 -9.05 17.22
CA VAL A 825 -7.01 -8.00 16.88
C VAL A 825 -6.77 -7.06 18.06
N GLN A 826 -7.81 -6.73 18.84
CA GLN A 826 -7.67 -5.94 20.06
C GLN A 826 -6.81 -6.67 21.09
N ASN A 827 -7.06 -7.98 21.30
CA ASN A 827 -6.27 -8.80 22.20
C ASN A 827 -4.80 -8.90 21.76
N ALA A 828 -4.53 -9.04 20.46
CA ALA A 828 -3.16 -9.05 19.93
C ALA A 828 -2.42 -7.73 20.22
N ILE A 829 -3.07 -6.58 20.00
CA ILE A 829 -2.50 -5.25 20.27
C ILE A 829 -2.22 -5.06 21.77
N TRP A 830 -3.16 -5.43 22.64
CA TRP A 830 -2.96 -5.35 24.09
C TRP A 830 -1.89 -6.32 24.59
N THR A 831 -1.86 -7.53 24.03
CA THR A 831 -0.84 -8.54 24.35
C THR A 831 0.55 -8.04 23.98
N ALA A 832 0.72 -7.48 22.78
CA ALA A 832 1.98 -6.86 22.36
C ALA A 832 2.41 -5.77 23.35
N ALA A 833 1.51 -4.84 23.69
CA ALA A 833 1.81 -3.74 24.59
C ALA A 833 2.24 -4.21 26.00
N ILE A 834 1.52 -5.16 26.60
CA ILE A 834 1.84 -5.71 27.93
C ILE A 834 3.17 -6.49 27.93
N HIS A 835 3.55 -7.07 26.79
CA HIS A 835 4.82 -7.77 26.62
C HIS A 835 5.99 -6.86 26.19
N ASN A 836 5.83 -5.53 26.28
CA ASN A 836 6.84 -4.52 25.93
C ASN A 836 7.18 -4.48 24.42
N VAL A 837 6.21 -4.82 23.56
CA VAL A 837 6.27 -4.65 22.11
C VAL A 837 5.33 -3.49 21.73
N LEU A 838 5.91 -2.30 21.60
CA LEU A 838 5.18 -1.02 21.76
C LEU A 838 5.13 -0.14 20.51
N HIS A 839 5.62 -0.64 19.37
CA HIS A 839 5.65 0.11 18.10
C HIS A 839 4.80 -0.60 17.02
N PRO A 840 3.47 -0.42 17.02
CA PRO A 840 2.57 -1.04 16.05
C PRO A 840 2.74 -0.48 14.63
N ASN A 841 2.82 -1.38 13.65
CA ASN A 841 2.82 -1.06 12.24
C ASN A 841 1.69 -1.82 11.54
N ILE A 842 0.90 -1.10 10.75
CA ILE A 842 -0.34 -1.58 10.14
C ILE A 842 -0.10 -1.75 8.65
N PHE A 843 -0.15 -2.99 8.18
CA PHE A 843 -0.18 -3.30 6.75
C PHE A 843 -1.65 -3.43 6.34
N TRP A 844 -2.22 -2.61 5.45
CA TRP A 844 -1.74 -1.59 4.51
C TRP A 844 -2.85 -0.53 4.40
N MET A 845 -2.59 0.71 3.97
CA MET A 845 -3.64 1.75 3.81
C MET A 845 -4.90 1.26 3.11
N TYR A 846 -4.80 0.41 2.08
CA TYR A 846 -5.97 -0.08 1.34
C TYR A 846 -6.78 -1.15 2.10
N SER A 847 -6.17 -1.94 2.99
CA SER A 847 -6.93 -2.82 3.89
C SER A 847 -7.44 -2.09 5.15
N PHE A 848 -6.86 -0.92 5.42
CA PHE A 848 -7.20 -0.11 6.59
C PHE A 848 -8.40 0.82 6.33
N LEU A 849 -8.40 1.55 5.21
CA LEU A 849 -9.56 2.31 4.76
C LEU A 849 -10.19 1.62 3.58
N ASP A 850 -11.52 1.53 3.59
CA ASP A 850 -12.27 1.04 2.45
C ASP A 850 -12.10 1.97 1.24
N PRO A 851 -12.33 1.51 0.00
CA PRO A 851 -12.16 2.32 -1.20
C PRO A 851 -12.89 3.67 -1.21
N ASP A 852 -13.97 3.84 -0.43
CA ASP A 852 -14.73 5.08 -0.27
C ASP A 852 -14.18 6.05 0.81
N MET A 853 -13.06 5.66 1.45
CA MET A 853 -12.40 6.26 2.63
C MET A 853 -13.10 6.07 3.97
N THR A 854 -14.17 5.27 4.05
CA THR A 854 -14.69 4.82 5.34
C THR A 854 -13.74 3.81 5.99
N TYR A 855 -13.96 3.51 7.27
CA TYR A 855 -13.13 2.53 7.97
C TYR A 855 -13.51 1.12 7.56
N SER A 856 -12.54 0.23 7.34
CA SER A 856 -12.81 -1.19 7.39
C SER A 856 -13.17 -1.61 8.83
N GLN A 857 -13.72 -2.82 9.00
CA GLN A 857 -13.96 -3.38 10.33
C GLN A 857 -12.66 -3.55 11.10
N SER A 858 -11.58 -3.95 10.41
CA SER A 858 -10.23 -4.02 10.97
C SER A 858 -9.78 -2.68 11.57
N ALA A 859 -9.92 -1.57 10.83
CA ALA A 859 -9.54 -0.25 11.33
C ALA A 859 -10.39 0.23 12.51
N ARG A 860 -11.70 -0.08 12.53
CA ARG A 860 -12.58 0.23 13.67
C ARG A 860 -12.11 -0.46 14.94
N ASP A 861 -11.85 -1.77 14.87
CA ASP A 861 -11.50 -2.58 16.03
C ASP A 861 -10.09 -2.28 16.54
N MET A 862 -9.11 -2.13 15.64
CA MET A 862 -7.78 -1.67 16.02
C MET A 862 -7.81 -0.28 16.65
N GLY A 863 -8.60 0.64 16.07
CA GLY A 863 -8.78 2.00 16.57
C GLY A 863 -9.29 2.07 18.01
N ALA A 864 -10.07 1.08 18.46
CA ALA A 864 -10.49 1.00 19.86
C ALA A 864 -9.29 0.79 20.81
N ALA A 865 -8.43 -0.18 20.52
CA ALA A 865 -7.23 -0.45 21.32
C ALA A 865 -6.21 0.70 21.24
N PHE A 866 -5.98 1.24 20.05
CA PHE A 866 -5.04 2.33 19.83
C PHE A 866 -5.43 3.63 20.53
N LYS A 867 -6.72 3.98 20.55
CA LYS A 867 -7.19 5.17 21.27
C LYS A 867 -6.88 5.09 22.75
N SER A 868 -7.11 3.94 23.39
CA SER A 868 -6.78 3.75 24.80
C SER A 868 -5.27 3.80 25.04
N LEU A 869 -4.46 3.10 24.22
CA LEU A 869 -3.01 3.10 24.39
C LEU A 869 -2.38 4.48 24.14
N LYS A 870 -2.85 5.22 23.14
CA LYS A 870 -2.30 6.53 22.76
C LYS A 870 -2.83 7.68 23.59
N PHE A 871 -4.15 7.84 23.68
CA PHE A 871 -4.78 9.05 24.25
C PHE A 871 -5.08 8.98 25.74
N GLU A 872 -5.25 7.78 26.31
CA GLU A 872 -5.38 7.63 27.79
C GLU A 872 -4.01 7.55 28.48
N GLY A 873 -2.91 7.53 27.72
CA GLY A 873 -1.53 7.57 28.22
C GLY A 873 -0.95 6.22 28.63
N VAL A 874 -1.71 5.12 28.52
CA VAL A 874 -1.28 3.78 28.94
C VAL A 874 -0.05 3.29 28.16
N GLY A 875 -0.01 3.49 26.84
CA GLY A 875 1.13 3.10 26.01
C GLY A 875 2.42 3.82 26.40
N LYS A 876 2.34 5.13 26.70
CA LYS A 876 3.49 5.89 27.19
C LYS A 876 3.95 5.42 28.58
N LEU A 877 3.01 5.09 29.47
CA LEU A 877 3.35 4.52 30.77
C LEU A 877 4.09 3.18 30.61
N LEU A 878 3.66 2.31 29.69
CA LEU A 878 4.35 1.06 29.39
C LEU A 878 5.75 1.30 28.81
N MET A 879 5.90 2.25 27.88
CA MET A 879 7.22 2.63 27.29
C MET A 879 8.23 3.16 28.31
N GLU A 880 7.76 3.75 29.42
CA GLU A 880 8.60 4.26 30.50
C GLU A 880 8.74 3.27 31.68
N SER A 881 8.01 2.16 31.64
CA SER A 881 8.00 1.18 32.72
C SER A 881 9.20 0.24 32.64
N LYS A 882 9.66 -0.20 33.81
CA LYS A 882 10.61 -1.31 33.92
C LYS A 882 9.85 -2.60 34.15
N ARG A 883 9.98 -3.56 33.24
CA ARG A 883 9.45 -4.92 33.43
C ARG A 883 10.13 -5.62 34.62
N LEU A 884 9.33 -6.29 35.44
CA LEU A 884 9.80 -7.21 36.48
C LEU A 884 9.79 -8.64 35.93
N GLY A 885 10.72 -9.48 36.42
CA GLY A 885 10.78 -10.90 36.07
C GLY A 885 10.61 -11.76 37.32
N ASP A 886 10.14 -13.00 37.14
CA ASP A 886 9.87 -13.94 38.24
C ASP A 886 11.02 -14.92 38.50
N GLY A 887 12.18 -14.66 37.88
CA GLY A 887 13.39 -15.47 38.02
C GLY A 887 13.32 -16.81 37.29
N ILE A 888 12.58 -16.88 36.17
CA ILE A 888 12.49 -18.07 35.32
C ILE A 888 13.29 -17.82 34.04
N ALA A 889 14.20 -18.74 33.74
CA ALA A 889 14.94 -18.81 32.49
C ALA A 889 14.42 -19.98 31.64
N ILE A 890 14.21 -19.75 30.34
CA ILE A 890 14.01 -20.83 29.36
C ILE A 890 15.25 -20.91 28.47
N HIS A 891 15.80 -22.10 28.33
CA HIS A 891 16.97 -22.31 27.50
C HIS A 891 16.65 -22.17 26.01
N TYR A 892 17.43 -21.34 25.32
CA TYR A 892 17.41 -21.19 23.87
C TYR A 892 18.73 -21.74 23.30
N SER A 893 18.65 -22.82 22.51
CA SER A 893 19.82 -23.50 21.95
C SER A 893 19.68 -23.65 20.45
N MET A 894 20.48 -22.90 19.70
CA MET A 894 20.58 -23.06 18.25
C MET A 894 21.13 -24.45 17.84
N PRO A 895 22.13 -25.02 18.56
CA PRO A 895 22.49 -26.43 18.36
C PRO A 895 21.31 -27.40 18.53
N SER A 896 20.41 -27.15 19.50
CA SER A 896 19.21 -27.98 19.66
C SER A 896 18.21 -27.77 18.53
N VAL A 897 18.11 -26.57 17.95
CA VAL A 897 17.36 -26.32 16.72
C VAL A 897 17.94 -27.13 15.54
N HIS A 898 19.26 -27.19 15.40
CA HIS A 898 19.92 -28.03 14.38
C HIS A 898 19.63 -29.51 14.61
N GLY A 899 19.84 -30.01 15.83
CA GLY A 899 19.56 -31.39 16.21
C GLY A 899 18.10 -31.78 15.96
N ALA A 900 17.15 -30.92 16.33
CA ALA A 900 15.73 -31.12 16.05
C ALA A 900 15.44 -31.12 14.53
N SER A 901 16.05 -30.21 13.77
CA SER A 901 15.83 -30.09 12.32
C SER A 901 16.34 -31.33 11.57
N ILE A 902 17.56 -31.80 11.85
CA ILE A 902 18.13 -32.96 11.17
C ILE A 902 17.39 -34.25 11.50
N LEU A 903 16.86 -34.37 12.73
CA LEU A 903 16.01 -35.49 13.16
C LEU A 903 14.56 -35.42 12.65
N GLY A 904 14.16 -34.29 12.05
CA GLY A 904 12.79 -34.09 11.55
C GLY A 904 11.78 -33.68 12.63
N TYR A 905 12.24 -33.21 13.79
CA TYR A 905 11.40 -32.67 14.87
C TYR A 905 11.14 -31.16 14.75
N HIS A 906 11.66 -30.52 13.71
CA HIS A 906 11.49 -29.09 13.47
C HIS A 906 10.80 -28.86 12.11
N GLN A 907 9.68 -29.54 11.88
CA GLN A 907 8.89 -29.39 10.65
C GLN A 907 8.13 -28.07 10.61
N ARG A 908 7.99 -27.51 9.40
CA ARG A 908 7.21 -26.30 9.14
C ARG A 908 5.71 -26.64 9.15
N THR A 909 4.87 -25.65 9.42
CA THR A 909 3.41 -25.73 9.25
C THR A 909 2.99 -24.81 8.11
N ARG A 910 2.88 -25.36 6.87
CA ARG A 910 2.30 -24.83 5.58
C ARG A 910 2.90 -23.49 5.05
N ASP A 911 3.00 -23.16 3.75
CA ASP A 911 2.08 -23.26 2.58
C ASP A 911 2.67 -23.87 1.27
N ASP A 912 3.96 -24.24 1.22
CA ASP A 912 4.62 -24.76 0.00
C ASP A 912 5.15 -26.21 0.13
N ASP A 913 4.89 -26.88 1.26
CA ASP A 913 5.35 -28.24 1.51
C ASP A 913 4.23 -29.26 1.22
N ASP A 914 4.46 -30.18 0.27
CA ASP A 914 3.60 -31.35 0.00
C ASP A 914 3.50 -32.33 1.20
N GLU A 915 4.33 -32.15 2.23
CA GLU A 915 4.29 -32.97 3.44
C GLU A 915 3.64 -32.21 4.60
N GLY A 916 2.33 -32.41 4.77
CA GLY A 916 1.62 -31.95 5.95
C GLY A 916 2.20 -32.56 7.24
N PRO A 917 2.08 -31.86 8.39
CA PRO A 917 2.55 -32.39 9.66
C PRO A 917 1.86 -33.72 9.96
N LYS A 918 2.64 -34.76 10.25
CA LYS A 918 2.08 -36.00 10.80
C LYS A 918 1.70 -35.70 12.24
N GLU A 919 0.40 -35.74 12.57
CA GLU A 919 -0.17 -35.44 13.91
C GLU A 919 0.47 -36.22 15.08
N THR A 920 1.34 -37.19 14.80
CA THR A 920 2.01 -38.07 15.77
C THR A 920 3.52 -37.82 15.95
N SER A 921 4.14 -36.79 15.35
CA SER A 921 5.59 -36.54 15.48
C SER A 921 5.93 -35.52 16.59
N LEU A 922 6.99 -35.80 17.35
CA LEU A 922 7.62 -34.86 18.28
C LEU A 922 7.96 -33.54 17.57
N SER A 923 7.56 -32.40 18.12
CA SER A 923 7.76 -31.07 17.53
C SER A 923 8.49 -30.15 18.50
N PHE A 924 9.72 -29.77 18.17
CA PHE A 924 10.55 -28.85 18.94
C PHE A 924 9.89 -27.46 19.08
N PRO A 925 9.40 -26.81 18.00
CA PRO A 925 8.73 -25.52 18.13
C PRO A 925 7.49 -25.58 19.03
N ALA A 926 6.65 -26.61 18.86
CA ALA A 926 5.44 -26.75 19.67
C ALA A 926 5.75 -27.05 21.14
N ASN A 927 6.80 -27.83 21.42
CA ASN A 927 7.25 -28.12 22.78
C ASN A 927 7.73 -26.85 23.50
N ARG A 928 8.58 -26.05 22.85
CA ARG A 928 9.02 -24.75 23.39
C ARG A 928 7.84 -23.81 23.62
N ASP A 929 6.94 -23.70 22.65
CA ASP A 929 5.76 -22.84 22.76
C ASP A 929 4.82 -23.28 23.89
N GLY A 930 4.67 -24.59 24.11
CA GLY A 930 3.93 -25.16 25.23
C GLY A 930 4.47 -24.70 26.59
N TRP A 931 5.79 -24.70 26.78
CA TRP A 931 6.42 -24.15 28.00
C TRP A 931 6.16 -22.65 28.16
N VAL A 932 6.35 -21.88 27.09
CA VAL A 932 6.10 -20.42 27.09
C VAL A 932 4.66 -20.11 27.49
N ARG A 933 3.67 -20.77 26.87
CA ARG A 933 2.26 -20.59 27.18
C ARG A 933 1.93 -20.99 28.61
N THR A 934 2.43 -22.16 29.06
CA THR A 934 2.20 -22.64 30.43
C THR A 934 2.69 -21.63 31.48
N ILE A 935 3.86 -21.02 31.29
CA ILE A 935 4.38 -20.01 32.22
C ILE A 935 3.51 -18.75 32.21
N LYS A 936 3.09 -18.29 31.02
CA LYS A 936 2.23 -17.11 30.87
C LYS A 936 0.83 -17.33 31.47
N ASP A 937 0.25 -18.52 31.30
CA ASP A 937 -1.04 -18.91 31.87
C ASP A 937 -1.02 -18.94 33.41
N LEU A 938 0.15 -19.21 34.00
CA LEU A 938 0.38 -19.08 35.45
C LEU A 938 0.54 -17.63 35.92
N GLY A 939 0.49 -16.65 35.01
CA GLY A 939 0.72 -15.23 35.31
C GLY A 939 2.17 -14.89 35.59
N LEU A 940 3.12 -15.75 35.20
CA LEU A 940 4.55 -15.59 35.47
C LEU A 940 5.30 -15.05 34.25
N GLN A 941 6.45 -14.45 34.52
CA GLN A 941 7.35 -13.84 33.55
C GLN A 941 8.69 -14.59 33.50
N PHE A 942 9.16 -14.83 32.28
CA PHE A 942 10.45 -15.47 32.01
C PHE A 942 11.28 -14.63 31.05
N ASP A 943 12.56 -15.00 30.96
CA ASP A 943 13.49 -14.59 29.91
C ASP A 943 14.06 -15.84 29.22
N PHE A 944 14.31 -15.76 27.92
CA PHE A 944 15.14 -16.74 27.24
C PHE A 944 16.62 -16.50 27.60
N VAL A 945 17.37 -17.58 27.76
CA VAL A 945 18.82 -17.54 27.99
C VAL A 945 19.48 -18.42 26.93
N SER A 946 20.37 -17.85 26.13
CA SER A 946 21.00 -18.58 25.03
C SER A 946 22.12 -19.52 25.53
N SER A 947 22.45 -20.55 24.75
CA SER A 947 23.59 -21.44 25.02
C SER A 947 24.86 -20.65 25.38
N GLU A 948 25.24 -19.66 24.57
CA GLU A 948 26.41 -18.82 24.83
C GLU A 948 26.32 -18.06 26.18
N GLN A 949 25.13 -17.55 26.54
CA GLN A 949 24.95 -16.90 27.84
C GLN A 949 25.07 -17.90 28.99
N VAL A 950 24.61 -19.14 28.82
CA VAL A 950 24.80 -20.21 29.81
C VAL A 950 26.30 -20.53 29.94
N GLU A 951 27.03 -20.69 28.84
CA GLU A 951 28.48 -20.92 28.82
C GLU A 951 29.27 -19.81 29.51
N GLN A 952 28.85 -18.56 29.33
CA GLN A 952 29.44 -17.38 29.98
C GLN A 952 29.05 -17.24 31.47
N GLY A 953 28.25 -18.16 32.01
CA GLY A 953 27.91 -18.22 33.44
C GLY A 953 26.76 -17.31 33.86
N SER A 954 25.88 -16.89 32.94
CA SER A 954 24.75 -15.98 33.24
C SER A 954 23.79 -16.50 34.33
N LEU A 955 23.72 -17.83 34.53
CA LEU A 955 22.92 -18.47 35.57
C LEU A 955 23.41 -18.11 36.99
N ALA A 956 24.69 -17.78 37.16
CA ALA A 956 25.29 -17.40 38.45
C ALA A 956 24.97 -15.96 38.88
N SER A 957 24.24 -15.19 38.05
CA SER A 957 23.90 -13.78 38.34
C SER A 957 22.96 -13.56 39.53
N GLY A 958 22.33 -14.64 40.05
CA GLY A 958 21.27 -14.55 41.07
C GLY A 958 19.93 -14.05 40.52
N LYS A 959 19.84 -13.76 39.22
CA LYS A 959 18.62 -13.33 38.53
C LYS A 959 17.60 -14.46 38.42
N TYR A 960 18.07 -15.70 38.23
CA TYR A 960 17.24 -16.87 37.96
C TYR A 960 17.20 -17.81 39.16
N LYS A 961 16.03 -18.41 39.37
CA LYS A 961 15.73 -19.45 40.37
C LYS A 961 15.38 -20.77 39.70
N VAL A 962 14.82 -20.70 38.49
CA VAL A 962 14.41 -21.85 37.68
C VAL A 962 15.02 -21.72 36.29
N LEU A 963 15.58 -22.82 35.77
CA LEU A 963 15.98 -22.99 34.39
C LEU A 963 15.17 -24.13 33.77
N ILE A 964 14.51 -23.87 32.65
CA ILE A 964 13.76 -24.88 31.89
C ILE A 964 14.55 -25.22 30.61
N LEU A 965 14.70 -26.50 30.33
CA LEU A 965 15.42 -27.06 29.18
C LEU A 965 14.42 -27.69 28.20
N PRO A 966 13.73 -26.90 27.35
CA PRO A 966 12.71 -27.42 26.45
C PRO A 966 13.35 -28.15 25.26
N LEU A 967 13.33 -29.48 25.30
CA LEU A 967 13.94 -30.35 24.30
C LEU A 967 15.36 -29.90 23.92
N SER A 968 16.17 -29.55 24.93
CA SER A 968 17.56 -29.11 24.79
C SER A 968 18.48 -30.28 24.37
N LEU A 969 18.30 -30.75 23.15
CA LEU A 969 18.96 -31.93 22.58
C LEU A 969 20.48 -31.84 22.60
N ALA A 970 21.01 -30.65 22.33
CA ALA A 970 22.42 -30.39 22.17
C ALA A 970 22.90 -29.40 23.24
N LEU A 971 23.90 -29.81 24.02
CA LEU A 971 24.51 -29.02 25.09
C LEU A 971 26.04 -29.12 25.03
N SER A 972 26.73 -28.00 25.15
CA SER A 972 28.18 -27.97 25.26
C SER A 972 28.66 -28.42 26.66
N PRO A 973 29.90 -28.90 26.78
CA PRO A 973 30.49 -29.21 28.09
C PRO A 973 30.47 -28.03 29.07
N SER A 974 30.59 -26.80 28.55
CA SER A 974 30.54 -25.58 29.36
C SER A 974 29.13 -25.28 29.86
N GLU A 975 28.10 -25.50 29.02
CA GLU A 975 26.70 -25.40 29.44
C GLU A 975 26.40 -26.37 30.57
N VAL A 976 26.73 -27.65 30.39
CA VAL A 976 26.50 -28.72 31.38
C VAL A 976 27.09 -28.32 32.74
N LYS A 977 28.37 -27.94 32.77
CA LYS A 977 29.06 -27.51 34.00
C LYS A 977 28.38 -26.32 34.69
N ASN A 978 27.94 -25.33 33.93
CA ASN A 978 27.30 -24.14 34.50
C ASN A 978 25.88 -24.43 34.98
N ILE A 979 25.16 -25.35 34.34
CA ILE A 979 23.86 -25.85 34.79
C ILE A 979 24.01 -26.65 36.09
N GLU A 980 24.99 -27.53 36.18
CA GLU A 980 25.32 -28.25 37.43
C GLU A 980 25.65 -27.28 38.56
N SER A 981 26.47 -26.27 38.28
CA SER A 981 26.84 -25.23 39.24
C SER A 981 25.61 -24.44 39.72
N PHE A 982 24.66 -24.17 38.82
CA PHE A 982 23.40 -23.51 39.16
C PHE A 982 22.55 -24.36 40.12
N VAL A 983 22.45 -25.68 39.89
CA VAL A 983 21.75 -26.60 40.80
C VAL A 983 22.45 -26.68 42.15
N GLN A 984 23.79 -26.79 42.17
CA GLN A 984 24.59 -26.81 43.40
C GLN A 984 24.41 -25.52 44.23
N ALA A 985 24.18 -24.39 43.57
CA ALA A 985 23.88 -23.11 44.21
C ALA A 985 22.42 -22.96 44.68
N GLY A 986 21.58 -24.00 44.52
CA GLY A 986 20.18 -24.03 44.95
C GLY A 986 19.17 -23.65 43.87
N GLY A 987 19.60 -23.49 42.62
CA GLY A 987 18.72 -23.33 41.46
C GLY A 987 17.96 -24.60 41.13
N VAL A 988 16.80 -24.47 40.49
CA VAL A 988 15.98 -25.59 40.03
C VAL A 988 16.12 -25.73 38.52
N VAL A 989 16.47 -26.92 38.04
CA VAL A 989 16.48 -27.24 36.60
C VAL A 989 15.34 -28.19 36.28
N ILE A 990 14.58 -27.87 35.24
CA ILE A 990 13.49 -28.68 34.72
C ILE A 990 13.84 -29.05 33.28
N ALA A 991 14.01 -30.34 33.01
CA ALA A 991 14.13 -30.87 31.65
C ALA A 991 12.89 -31.70 31.33
N ASP A 992 12.42 -31.65 30.08
CA ASP A 992 11.31 -32.48 29.62
C ASP A 992 11.81 -33.81 29.03
N ALA A 993 12.40 -33.80 27.84
CA ALA A 993 12.89 -34.96 27.12
C ALA A 993 14.25 -34.67 26.47
N ALA A 994 15.07 -35.72 26.37
CA ALA A 994 16.27 -35.76 25.52
C ALA A 994 17.33 -34.66 25.79
N ALA A 995 17.36 -34.10 27.01
CA ALA A 995 18.35 -33.08 27.37
C ALA A 995 19.78 -33.64 27.28
N GLY A 996 20.62 -33.03 26.43
CA GLY A 996 22.03 -33.40 26.29
C GLY A 996 22.30 -34.76 25.62
N LEU A 997 21.45 -35.20 24.68
CA LEU A 997 21.74 -36.38 23.85
C LEU A 997 22.86 -36.15 22.83
N MET A 998 23.08 -34.88 22.46
CA MET A 998 24.12 -34.44 21.55
C MET A 998 25.00 -33.38 22.23
N ASP A 999 26.20 -33.18 21.72
CA ASP A 999 26.99 -31.99 22.04
C ASP A 999 26.59 -30.79 21.17
N GLN A 1000 27.27 -29.65 21.33
CA GLN A 1000 27.03 -28.43 20.58
C GLN A 1000 27.23 -28.56 19.05
N HIS A 1001 27.93 -29.61 18.60
CA HIS A 1001 28.12 -29.93 17.19
C HIS A 1001 27.06 -30.93 16.69
N CYS A 1002 26.02 -31.22 17.47
CA CYS A 1002 25.03 -32.26 17.17
C CYS A 1002 25.62 -33.67 17.05
N ALA A 1003 26.78 -33.94 17.67
CA ALA A 1003 27.35 -35.27 17.73
C ALA A 1003 26.79 -36.07 18.91
N TRP A 1004 26.39 -37.32 18.64
CA TRP A 1004 25.76 -38.21 19.62
C TRP A 1004 26.67 -38.53 20.82
N GLN A 1005 26.13 -38.36 22.03
CA GLN A 1005 26.82 -38.66 23.29
C GLN A 1005 26.37 -40.03 23.84
N GLN A 1006 27.31 -40.96 24.03
CA GLN A 1006 27.01 -42.37 24.35
C GLN A 1006 26.16 -42.57 25.61
N ASN A 1007 26.32 -41.71 26.62
CA ASN A 1007 25.63 -41.83 27.92
C ASN A 1007 24.75 -40.62 28.26
N GLY A 1008 24.53 -39.67 27.34
CA GLY A 1008 23.88 -38.38 27.61
C GLY A 1008 24.66 -37.50 28.60
N THR A 1009 24.77 -36.20 28.35
CA THR A 1009 25.62 -35.31 29.17
C THR A 1009 25.00 -34.90 30.50
N MET A 1010 23.67 -35.08 30.66
CA MET A 1010 22.92 -34.59 31.82
C MET A 1010 22.38 -35.70 32.73
N ASN A 1011 22.64 -36.97 32.41
CA ASN A 1011 22.04 -38.09 33.15
C ASN A 1011 22.43 -38.10 34.63
N GLU A 1012 23.71 -37.87 34.96
CA GLU A 1012 24.16 -37.82 36.36
C GLU A 1012 23.47 -36.72 37.18
N LEU A 1013 23.14 -35.58 36.55
CA LEU A 1013 22.45 -34.47 37.22
C LEU A 1013 21.00 -34.84 37.59
N PHE A 1014 20.31 -35.58 36.72
CA PHE A 1014 18.89 -35.91 36.90
C PHE A 1014 18.65 -37.23 37.67
N GLY A 1015 19.70 -38.03 37.90
CA GLY A 1015 19.64 -39.33 38.59
C GLY A 1015 19.18 -40.47 37.69
#